data_AF-A0A8T0PL12-F1
#
_entry.id   AF-A0A8T0PL12-F1
#
_cell.length_a   1.000
_cell.length_b   1.000
_cell.length_c   1.000
_cell.angle_alpha   90.00
_cell.angle_beta   90.00
_cell.angle_gamma   90.00
#
_symmetry.space_group_name_H-M   'P 1'
#
loop_
_entity.id
_entity.type
_entity.pdbx_description
1 polymer ?
#
loop_
_entity_poly.entity_id
_entity_poly.type
_entity_poly.pdbx_seq_one_letter_code
_entity_poly.pdbx_strand_id
1 'polypeptide(L)'
;MAFNDDEEPPPAKPAEPARPMRQVQLTKYHNRKAPLAPSDQTVVLELKGVSSAASRAPLDLVAVIDVSGSMEYGGKLDNAKKALHFIIRKLTDHDRLSIVQFDHEATRLCALRCTTEAAQAELETLVGSIKTRGATNIQAGLETALNVLKERKFTTGRAANIMLMSDGGQNEGDARTVEPGNVPVHTFGFSSGHDTTLMDAIAKKSLGGMYNFVDDDSNKPTNLSETFSQILAGLVTIIALDLELTVTPFQDEATIKKVDAGSYPLNTATDGSSSVTARFGTLYCAEARKVIVELALRDHTAFRPYNSNVAQVQYRFSFEGQQVTSSPELITIRRSRRTPASAVAPPQVQAEVARRQHADSIKAAMEKADDDKLEEARNILAEALKALERIVDPMVDMLRKELLKLLELFKTKDIYEKQGRPSAMSSAASHDRQRFAARGDAEDIRIFATRRMDTYLKQAKLPDDKPIPSADDDVQQEPEVPQDGPAVATAVERRTLLLSSVALRVVTAVLSLLAFSIMASARTSAWDSGRYETYRYAIGVNVVVCFYSIVQASAKIRRQLWPSSMPRSISSYYCSLFLDQVLAYLLISASSAAASRNHLWASRYGKDQFNSKINVAVWFSFLGFLALSANALISMANLFSRI
;
A
#
# COMPACT_ATOMS: atom_id res chain seq x y z
N MET A 1 -11.75 14.26 -39.91
CA MET A 1 -12.00 15.52 -39.15
C MET A 1 -10.67 15.94 -38.54
N ALA A 2 -10.38 17.24 -38.45
CA ALA A 2 -9.23 17.72 -37.67
C ALA A 2 -9.64 17.82 -36.20
N PHE A 3 -8.79 17.36 -35.28
CA PHE A 3 -9.04 17.31 -33.83
C PHE A 3 -8.24 18.36 -33.04
N ASN A 4 -7.84 19.45 -33.70
CA ASN A 4 -7.03 20.55 -33.15
C ASN A 4 -7.89 21.71 -32.59
N ASP A 5 -9.12 21.44 -32.19
CA ASP A 5 -10.13 22.36 -31.67
C ASP A 5 -10.25 22.28 -30.13
N ASP A 6 -9.16 21.91 -29.45
CA ASP A 6 -9.12 21.81 -27.99
C ASP A 6 -9.20 23.18 -27.30
N GLU A 7 -9.97 23.25 -26.20
CA GLU A 7 -10.12 24.46 -25.40
C GLU A 7 -8.79 24.81 -24.71
N GLU A 8 -8.49 26.11 -24.67
CA GLU A 8 -7.34 26.65 -23.93
C GLU A 8 -7.62 26.59 -22.42
N PRO A 9 -6.77 25.90 -21.64
CA PRO A 9 -6.96 25.81 -20.20
C PRO A 9 -6.86 27.19 -19.52
N PRO A 10 -7.56 27.40 -18.40
CA PRO A 10 -7.34 28.59 -17.59
C PRO A 10 -5.86 28.68 -17.15
N PRO A 11 -5.31 29.90 -17.01
CA PRO A 11 -3.92 30.08 -16.62
C PRO A 11 -3.64 29.38 -15.29
N ALA A 12 -2.50 28.70 -15.21
CA ALA A 12 -2.10 27.98 -14.00
C ALA A 12 -2.11 28.94 -12.80
N LYS A 13 -2.73 28.54 -11.68
CA LYS A 13 -2.62 29.27 -10.42
C LYS A 13 -1.13 29.41 -10.08
N PRO A 14 -0.65 30.58 -9.61
CA PRO A 14 0.75 30.73 -9.20
C PRO A 14 1.02 29.69 -8.11
N ALA A 15 1.89 28.72 -8.41
CA ALA A 15 2.26 27.71 -7.45
C ALA A 15 2.92 28.39 -6.24
N GLU A 16 2.48 28.06 -5.03
CA GLU A 16 3.38 28.17 -3.88
C GLU A 16 4.68 27.44 -4.23
N PRO A 17 5.86 27.92 -3.82
CA PRO A 17 7.15 27.35 -4.20
C PRO A 17 7.36 25.97 -3.55
N ALA A 18 6.61 24.97 -4.00
CA ALA A 18 6.86 23.57 -3.74
C ALA A 18 8.17 23.23 -4.47
N ARG A 19 9.22 22.94 -3.71
CA ARG A 19 10.50 22.53 -4.30
C ARG A 19 10.26 21.25 -5.12
N PRO A 20 10.44 21.26 -6.45
CA PRO A 20 10.05 20.14 -7.32
C PRO A 20 10.72 18.81 -6.93
N MET A 21 11.93 18.86 -6.35
CA MET A 21 12.65 17.69 -5.84
C MET A 21 11.92 16.89 -4.75
N ARG A 22 10.88 17.44 -4.10
CA ARG A 22 10.15 16.77 -3.03
C ARG A 22 8.96 15.93 -3.51
N GLN A 23 8.70 15.82 -4.81
CA GLN A 23 7.55 15.04 -5.29
C GLN A 23 7.74 13.53 -5.20
N VAL A 24 8.96 13.07 -5.49
CA VAL A 24 9.32 11.64 -5.50
C VAL A 24 10.40 11.40 -4.45
N GLN A 25 10.23 10.35 -3.64
CA GLN A 25 11.20 9.90 -2.66
C GLN A 25 11.77 8.55 -3.08
N LEU A 26 13.10 8.45 -3.17
CA LEU A 26 13.81 7.19 -3.37
C LEU A 26 14.19 6.54 -2.03
N THR A 27 13.85 5.27 -1.85
CA THR A 27 14.27 4.45 -0.70
C THR A 27 14.98 3.20 -1.19
N LYS A 28 16.07 2.80 -0.52
CA LYS A 28 16.94 1.69 -0.92
C LYS A 28 16.94 0.61 0.16
N TYR A 29 16.59 -0.61 -0.20
CA TYR A 29 16.62 -1.76 0.69
C TYR A 29 17.66 -2.77 0.19
N HIS A 30 18.68 -3.02 0.99
CA HIS A 30 19.73 -3.98 0.66
C HIS A 30 20.47 -4.44 1.92
N ASN A 31 21.25 -5.51 1.79
CA ASN A 31 22.19 -5.92 2.83
C ASN A 31 23.26 -4.85 3.05
N ARG A 32 23.47 -4.47 4.32
CA ARG A 32 24.50 -3.47 4.70
C ARG A 32 25.91 -4.04 4.70
N LYS A 33 26.05 -5.37 4.67
CA LYS A 33 27.33 -6.08 4.73
C LYS A 33 27.35 -7.21 3.71
N ALA A 34 28.51 -7.42 3.10
CA ALA A 34 28.78 -8.54 2.19
C ALA A 34 30.19 -9.11 2.44
N PRO A 35 30.48 -10.36 2.05
CA PRO A 35 31.85 -10.91 2.08
C PRO A 35 32.80 -10.09 1.19
N LEU A 36 34.11 -10.34 1.28
CA LEU A 36 35.08 -9.85 0.28
C LEU A 36 35.18 -10.77 -0.95
N ALA A 37 34.78 -12.03 -0.81
CA ALA A 37 34.65 -12.95 -1.94
C ALA A 37 33.53 -12.48 -2.89
N PRO A 38 33.51 -13.00 -4.13
CA PRO A 38 32.38 -12.81 -5.03
C PRO A 38 31.07 -13.23 -4.38
N SER A 39 30.05 -12.40 -4.52
CA SER A 39 28.73 -12.68 -3.96
C SER A 39 27.66 -11.88 -4.68
N ASP A 40 26.51 -12.50 -4.92
CA ASP A 40 25.35 -11.81 -5.45
C ASP A 40 24.63 -11.04 -4.33
N GLN A 41 24.16 -9.84 -4.63
CA GLN A 41 23.39 -8.99 -3.73
C GLN A 41 22.13 -8.48 -4.42
N THR A 42 20.99 -8.68 -3.77
CA THR A 42 19.71 -8.13 -4.22
C THR A 42 19.47 -6.78 -3.57
N VAL A 43 19.19 -5.78 -4.40
CA VAL A 43 18.83 -4.41 -3.98
C VAL A 43 17.43 -4.12 -4.46
N VAL A 44 16.58 -3.61 -3.58
CA VAL A 44 15.26 -3.08 -3.96
C VAL A 44 15.28 -1.57 -3.87
N LEU A 45 14.93 -0.91 -4.98
CA LEU A 45 14.82 0.54 -5.10
C LEU A 45 13.35 0.90 -5.16
N GLU A 46 12.87 1.72 -4.23
CA GLU A 46 11.47 2.15 -4.14
C GLU A 46 11.36 3.65 -4.42
N LEU A 47 10.64 4.02 -5.47
CA LEU A 47 10.22 5.39 -5.77
C LEU A 47 8.80 5.59 -5.28
N LYS A 48 8.60 6.50 -4.33
CA LYS A 48 7.29 6.79 -3.74
C LYS A 48 6.87 8.23 -4.01
N GLY A 49 5.62 8.43 -4.41
CA GLY A 49 5.02 9.75 -4.53
C GLY A 49 4.68 10.32 -3.16
N VAL A 50 5.26 11.48 -2.81
CA VAL A 50 5.09 12.11 -1.47
C VAL A 50 4.57 13.55 -1.54
N SER A 51 4.36 14.11 -2.73
CA SER A 51 3.72 15.43 -2.87
C SER A 51 2.23 15.38 -2.57
N SER A 52 1.65 16.54 -2.22
CA SER A 52 0.20 16.70 -2.16
C SER A 52 -0.44 16.56 -3.54
N ALA A 53 -1.64 15.98 -3.58
CA ALA A 53 -2.48 15.94 -4.77
C ALA A 53 -2.87 17.34 -5.29
N ALA A 54 -2.77 18.37 -4.45
CA ALA A 54 -2.96 19.77 -4.86
C ALA A 54 -1.96 20.22 -5.94
N SER A 55 -0.77 19.63 -5.95
CA SER A 55 0.31 19.92 -6.92
C SER A 55 0.34 18.92 -8.08
N ARG A 56 -0.82 18.38 -8.50
CA ARG A 56 -0.88 17.39 -9.58
C ARG A 56 -0.76 18.03 -10.96
N ALA A 57 -0.36 17.24 -11.94
CA ALA A 57 -0.47 17.59 -13.34
C ALA A 57 -1.96 17.68 -13.77
N PRO A 58 -2.33 18.66 -14.62
CA PRO A 58 -3.63 18.67 -15.27
C PRO A 58 -3.82 17.45 -16.18
N LEU A 59 -5.06 16.97 -16.28
CA LEU A 59 -5.40 15.75 -17.03
C LEU A 59 -6.13 16.10 -18.33
N ASP A 60 -5.72 15.44 -19.42
CA ASP A 60 -6.51 15.29 -20.64
C ASP A 60 -6.99 13.85 -20.73
N LEU A 61 -8.30 13.66 -20.64
CA LEU A 61 -8.94 12.36 -20.62
C LEU A 61 -9.82 12.19 -21.85
N VAL A 62 -9.66 11.08 -22.56
CA VAL A 62 -10.59 10.65 -23.60
C VAL A 62 -11.33 9.41 -23.12
N ALA A 63 -12.64 9.55 -22.92
CA ALA A 63 -13.53 8.43 -22.61
C ALA A 63 -14.05 7.82 -23.91
N VAL A 64 -13.76 6.55 -24.14
CA VAL A 64 -14.15 5.78 -25.32
C VAL A 64 -15.18 4.76 -24.90
N ILE A 65 -16.40 4.90 -25.39
CA ILE A 65 -17.57 4.16 -24.90
C ILE A 65 -18.14 3.31 -26.03
N ASP A 66 -18.25 2.02 -25.75
CA ASP A 66 -18.99 1.08 -26.57
C ASP A 66 -20.49 1.35 -26.47
N VAL A 67 -21.14 1.60 -27.60
CA VAL A 67 -22.60 1.77 -27.68
C VAL A 67 -23.27 0.66 -28.48
N SER A 68 -22.60 -0.47 -28.69
CA SER A 68 -23.16 -1.62 -29.40
C SER A 68 -24.44 -2.17 -28.75
N GLY A 69 -25.23 -2.94 -29.51
CA GLY A 69 -26.49 -3.49 -29.02
C GLY A 69 -26.37 -4.35 -27.74
N SER A 70 -25.22 -5.00 -27.51
CA SER A 70 -25.00 -5.81 -26.30
C SER A 70 -24.89 -5.00 -25.02
N MET A 71 -24.62 -3.69 -25.13
CA MET A 71 -24.58 -2.75 -24.01
C MET A 71 -25.97 -2.38 -23.47
N GLU A 72 -27.05 -2.76 -24.17
CA GLU A 72 -28.44 -2.56 -23.72
C GLU A 72 -28.81 -3.56 -22.62
N TYR A 73 -28.22 -4.75 -22.66
CA TYR A 73 -28.53 -5.81 -21.71
C TYR A 73 -27.85 -5.58 -20.36
N GLY A 74 -28.55 -5.91 -19.27
CA GLY A 74 -27.99 -5.84 -17.91
C GLY A 74 -27.68 -4.42 -17.39
N GLY A 75 -28.17 -3.37 -18.06
CA GLY A 75 -27.90 -1.98 -17.64
C GLY A 75 -26.44 -1.55 -17.81
N LYS A 76 -25.67 -2.22 -18.67
CA LYS A 76 -24.24 -1.93 -18.91
C LYS A 76 -24.00 -0.49 -19.37
N LEU A 77 -24.78 -0.01 -20.34
CA LEU A 77 -24.68 1.38 -20.81
C LEU A 77 -25.04 2.37 -19.69
N ASP A 78 -26.05 2.07 -18.88
CA ASP A 78 -26.43 2.94 -17.75
C ASP A 78 -25.31 3.01 -16.70
N ASN A 79 -24.63 1.89 -16.45
CA ASN A 79 -23.45 1.86 -15.61
C ASN A 79 -22.29 2.68 -16.20
N ALA A 80 -22.06 2.60 -17.52
CA ALA A 80 -21.10 3.45 -18.23
C ALA A 80 -21.42 4.94 -18.10
N LYS A 81 -22.71 5.31 -18.25
CA LYS A 81 -23.18 6.69 -18.05
C LYS A 81 -22.96 7.15 -16.61
N LYS A 82 -23.30 6.34 -15.61
CA LYS A 82 -23.04 6.66 -14.18
C LYS A 82 -21.55 6.90 -13.92
N ALA A 83 -20.67 6.08 -14.49
CA ALA A 83 -19.24 6.29 -14.39
C ALA A 83 -18.80 7.61 -15.04
N LEU A 84 -19.32 7.97 -16.22
CA LEU A 84 -19.04 9.25 -16.87
C LEU A 84 -19.54 10.45 -16.07
N HIS A 85 -20.73 10.38 -15.48
CA HIS A 85 -21.22 11.41 -14.56
C HIS A 85 -20.28 11.58 -13.37
N PHE A 86 -19.75 10.49 -12.82
CA PHE A 86 -18.74 10.54 -11.77
C PHE A 86 -17.44 11.21 -12.25
N ILE A 87 -16.97 10.95 -13.48
CA ILE A 87 -15.82 11.67 -14.08
C ILE A 87 -16.09 13.16 -14.09
N ILE A 88 -17.20 13.56 -14.72
CA ILE A 88 -17.50 14.96 -15.00
C ILE A 88 -17.51 15.76 -13.70
N ARG A 89 -18.04 15.20 -12.62
CA ARG A 89 -18.10 15.83 -11.29
C ARG A 89 -16.75 15.88 -10.54
N LYS A 90 -15.82 14.99 -10.89
CA LYS A 90 -14.49 14.88 -10.24
C LYS A 90 -13.36 15.54 -11.02
N LEU A 91 -13.60 15.92 -12.27
CA LEU A 91 -12.66 16.73 -13.03
C LEU A 91 -12.81 18.21 -12.64
N THR A 92 -11.69 18.92 -12.67
CA THR A 92 -11.61 20.35 -12.39
C THR A 92 -11.63 21.16 -13.68
N ASP A 93 -11.74 22.49 -13.57
CA ASP A 93 -11.63 23.44 -14.70
C ASP A 93 -10.27 23.39 -15.42
N HIS A 94 -9.22 22.89 -14.75
CA HIS A 94 -7.91 22.65 -15.35
C HIS A 94 -7.82 21.33 -16.14
N ASP A 95 -8.76 20.41 -15.96
CA ASP A 95 -8.80 19.12 -16.67
C ASP A 95 -9.72 19.18 -17.89
N ARG A 96 -9.34 18.44 -18.94
CA ARG A 96 -10.10 18.36 -20.18
C ARG A 96 -10.65 16.97 -20.41
N LEU A 97 -11.92 16.90 -20.82
CA LEU A 97 -12.61 15.67 -21.18
C LEU A 97 -13.03 15.72 -22.65
N SER A 98 -12.81 14.63 -23.38
CA SER A 98 -13.44 14.35 -24.67
C SER A 98 -14.14 12.99 -24.59
N ILE A 99 -15.31 12.89 -25.21
CA ILE A 99 -16.13 11.68 -25.24
C ILE A 99 -16.19 11.18 -26.69
N VAL A 100 -15.80 9.94 -26.88
CA VAL A 100 -15.89 9.21 -28.14
C VAL A 100 -16.82 8.03 -27.92
N GLN A 101 -17.86 7.91 -28.72
CA GLN A 101 -18.67 6.71 -28.77
C GLN A 101 -18.32 5.92 -30.03
N PHE A 102 -18.43 4.59 -29.97
CA PHE A 102 -18.23 3.76 -31.16
C PHE A 102 -19.26 2.64 -31.26
N ASP A 103 -19.65 2.37 -32.51
CA ASP A 103 -20.44 1.22 -32.91
C ASP A 103 -19.75 0.51 -34.10
N HIS A 104 -20.23 0.71 -35.33
CA HIS A 104 -19.53 0.36 -36.57
C HIS A 104 -18.47 1.42 -36.91
N GLU A 105 -18.78 2.68 -36.57
CA GLU A 105 -17.90 3.83 -36.73
C GLU A 105 -17.67 4.50 -35.39
N ALA A 106 -16.57 5.25 -35.28
CA ALA A 106 -16.29 6.06 -34.10
C ALA A 106 -16.71 7.51 -34.34
N THR A 107 -17.48 8.05 -33.40
CA THR A 107 -17.93 9.44 -33.42
C THR A 107 -17.46 10.16 -32.17
N ARG A 108 -16.72 11.26 -32.35
CA ARG A 108 -16.38 12.18 -31.27
C ARG A 108 -17.58 13.06 -30.94
N LEU A 109 -18.11 12.94 -29.73
CA LEU A 109 -19.27 13.71 -29.27
C LEU A 109 -18.90 15.12 -28.81
N CYS A 110 -17.68 15.30 -28.28
CA CYS A 110 -17.16 16.61 -27.91
C CYS A 110 -15.64 16.69 -28.12
N ALA A 111 -15.15 17.89 -28.43
CA ALA A 111 -13.72 18.20 -28.41
C ALA A 111 -13.14 18.08 -26.97
N LEU A 112 -11.84 18.25 -26.80
CA LEU A 112 -11.24 18.34 -25.47
C LEU A 112 -11.68 19.64 -24.80
N ARG A 113 -12.64 19.54 -23.88
CA ARG A 113 -13.25 20.70 -23.20
C ARG A 113 -12.85 20.76 -21.74
N CYS A 114 -12.57 21.96 -21.24
CA CYS A 114 -12.30 22.21 -19.83
C CYS A 114 -13.55 21.95 -18.99
N THR A 115 -13.39 21.22 -17.88
CA THR A 115 -14.52 20.76 -17.07
C THR A 115 -14.97 21.83 -16.07
N THR A 116 -15.30 23.01 -16.59
CA THR A 116 -15.90 24.12 -15.82
C THR A 116 -17.32 23.75 -15.36
N GLU A 117 -17.84 24.41 -14.32
CA GLU A 117 -19.21 24.15 -13.82
C GLU A 117 -20.29 24.24 -14.93
N ALA A 118 -20.15 25.20 -15.85
CA ALA A 118 -21.06 25.32 -17.00
C ALA A 118 -20.89 24.16 -17.99
N ALA A 119 -19.65 23.79 -18.31
CA ALA A 119 -19.36 22.68 -19.22
C ALA A 119 -19.77 21.32 -18.63
N GLN A 120 -19.73 21.16 -17.29
CA GLN A 120 -20.19 19.95 -16.62
C GLN A 120 -21.66 19.66 -16.94
N ALA A 121 -22.55 20.64 -16.83
CA ALA A 121 -23.97 20.47 -17.14
C ALA A 121 -24.23 20.07 -18.61
N GLU A 122 -23.46 20.65 -19.55
CA GLU A 122 -23.53 20.31 -20.96
C GLU A 122 -23.04 18.88 -21.24
N LEU A 123 -21.91 18.49 -20.62
CA LEU A 123 -21.36 17.13 -20.72
C LEU A 123 -22.28 16.09 -20.09
N GLU A 124 -22.90 16.37 -18.95
CA GLU A 124 -23.89 15.48 -18.32
C GLU A 124 -25.11 15.28 -19.23
N THR A 125 -25.60 16.35 -19.87
CA THR A 125 -26.71 16.27 -20.84
C THR A 125 -26.33 15.42 -22.04
N LEU A 126 -25.11 15.61 -22.57
CA LEU A 126 -24.57 14.83 -23.68
C LEU A 126 -24.51 13.33 -23.33
N VAL A 127 -23.99 12.98 -22.15
CA VAL A 127 -23.93 11.60 -21.65
C VAL A 127 -25.32 10.98 -21.54
N GLY A 128 -26.30 11.73 -21.04
CA GLY A 128 -27.69 11.27 -20.96
C GLY A 128 -28.30 10.90 -22.31
N SER A 129 -27.88 11.58 -23.39
CA SER A 129 -28.38 11.37 -24.75
C SER A 129 -27.82 10.13 -25.46
N ILE A 130 -26.75 9.51 -24.94
CA ILE A 130 -26.10 8.34 -25.55
C ILE A 130 -27.09 7.16 -25.58
N LYS A 131 -27.22 6.49 -26.71
CA LYS A 131 -28.10 5.33 -26.89
C LYS A 131 -27.36 4.19 -27.58
N THR A 132 -27.80 2.97 -27.30
CA THR A 132 -27.26 1.79 -27.96
C THR A 132 -27.64 1.76 -29.44
N ARG A 133 -26.69 1.35 -30.29
CA ARG A 133 -26.86 1.17 -31.73
C ARG A 133 -25.73 0.32 -32.30
N GLY A 134 -26.05 -0.50 -33.30
CA GLY A 134 -25.06 -1.05 -34.23
C GLY A 134 -24.17 -2.18 -33.67
N ALA A 135 -23.06 -2.40 -34.38
CA ALA A 135 -22.05 -3.43 -34.10
C ALA A 135 -20.91 -2.86 -33.21
N THR A 136 -19.78 -3.56 -33.14
CA THR A 136 -18.67 -3.27 -32.21
C THR A 136 -17.33 -3.22 -32.95
N ASN A 137 -16.81 -2.01 -33.17
CA ASN A 137 -15.53 -1.72 -33.81
C ASN A 137 -14.60 -0.96 -32.85
N ILE A 138 -13.91 -1.71 -31.98
CA ILE A 138 -13.00 -1.16 -30.96
C ILE A 138 -11.82 -0.43 -31.61
N GLN A 139 -11.34 -0.90 -32.76
CA GLN A 139 -10.21 -0.30 -33.48
C GLN A 139 -10.53 1.17 -33.84
N ALA A 140 -11.68 1.42 -34.47
CA ALA A 140 -12.07 2.78 -34.86
C ALA A 140 -12.19 3.72 -33.66
N GLY A 141 -12.75 3.23 -32.54
CA GLY A 141 -12.87 3.99 -31.30
C GLY A 141 -11.50 4.40 -30.73
N LEU A 142 -10.57 3.45 -30.68
CA LEU A 142 -9.23 3.68 -30.17
C LEU A 142 -8.41 4.60 -31.07
N GLU A 143 -8.45 4.42 -32.39
CA GLU A 143 -7.76 5.29 -33.35
C GLU A 143 -8.27 6.73 -33.26
N THR A 144 -9.59 6.92 -33.15
CA THR A 144 -10.20 8.26 -32.98
C THR A 144 -9.73 8.92 -31.70
N ALA A 145 -9.70 8.18 -30.58
CA ALA A 145 -9.22 8.70 -29.31
C ALA A 145 -7.73 9.08 -29.32
N LEU A 146 -6.90 8.27 -29.98
CA LEU A 146 -5.48 8.57 -30.16
C LEU A 146 -5.29 9.81 -31.05
N ASN A 147 -6.07 9.96 -32.12
CA ASN A 147 -6.02 11.16 -32.98
C ASN A 147 -6.41 12.43 -32.21
N VAL A 148 -7.42 12.37 -31.33
CA VAL A 148 -7.78 13.48 -30.44
C VAL A 148 -6.60 13.91 -29.56
N LEU A 149 -5.87 12.96 -28.97
CA LEU A 149 -4.72 13.28 -28.12
C LEU A 149 -3.47 13.68 -28.91
N LYS A 150 -3.33 13.24 -30.15
CA LYS A 150 -2.20 13.54 -31.02
C LYS A 150 -2.29 14.93 -31.64
N GLU A 151 -3.49 15.38 -31.99
CA GLU A 151 -3.72 16.65 -32.70
C GLU A 151 -4.02 17.85 -31.77
N ARG A 152 -4.12 17.63 -30.45
CA ARG A 152 -4.34 18.70 -29.47
C ARG A 152 -3.19 19.72 -29.45
N LYS A 153 -3.52 21.00 -29.29
CA LYS A 153 -2.57 22.12 -29.27
C LYS A 153 -1.83 22.24 -27.95
N PHE A 154 -2.54 22.11 -26.83
CA PHE A 154 -1.96 22.35 -25.50
C PHE A 154 -1.53 21.02 -24.86
N THR A 155 -0.23 20.72 -24.89
CA THR A 155 0.33 19.42 -24.41
C THR A 155 1.28 19.54 -23.22
N THR A 156 1.86 20.72 -23.01
CA THR A 156 3.00 20.89 -22.07
C THR A 156 2.56 20.68 -20.63
N GLY A 157 3.24 19.75 -19.93
CA GLY A 157 3.00 19.48 -18.50
C GLY A 157 1.67 18.78 -18.17
N ARG A 158 0.94 18.28 -19.18
CA ARG A 158 -0.37 17.64 -19.01
C ARG A 158 -0.29 16.13 -19.17
N ALA A 159 -0.97 15.40 -18.30
CA ALA A 159 -1.13 13.95 -18.44
C ALA A 159 -2.18 13.64 -19.51
N ALA A 160 -1.94 12.63 -20.36
CA ALA A 160 -2.90 12.16 -21.36
C ALA A 160 -3.30 10.73 -21.02
N ASN A 161 -4.59 10.41 -20.99
CA ASN A 161 -5.06 9.04 -20.76
C ASN A 161 -6.29 8.73 -21.61
N ILE A 162 -6.42 7.46 -21.99
CA ILE A 162 -7.62 6.92 -22.65
C ILE A 162 -8.29 5.93 -21.69
N MET A 163 -9.61 6.01 -21.56
CA MET A 163 -10.42 5.03 -20.84
C MET A 163 -11.38 4.39 -21.82
N LEU A 164 -11.14 3.11 -22.14
CA LEU A 164 -11.95 2.32 -23.06
C LEU A 164 -12.91 1.42 -22.28
N MET A 165 -14.21 1.63 -22.48
CA MET A 165 -15.28 0.87 -21.85
C MET A 165 -15.97 0.01 -22.92
N SER A 166 -15.81 -1.31 -22.87
CA SER A 166 -16.39 -2.23 -23.86
C SER A 166 -16.62 -3.63 -23.29
N ASP A 167 -17.63 -4.34 -23.82
CA ASP A 167 -17.88 -5.74 -23.51
C ASP A 167 -17.14 -6.70 -24.46
N GLY A 168 -16.15 -6.17 -25.21
CA GLY A 168 -15.08 -6.92 -25.87
C GLY A 168 -15.51 -7.79 -27.06
N GLY A 169 -16.77 -7.73 -27.49
CA GLY A 169 -17.27 -8.45 -28.66
C GLY A 169 -16.86 -7.78 -29.97
N GLN A 170 -15.55 -7.62 -30.24
CA GLN A 170 -15.09 -6.99 -31.48
C GLN A 170 -15.53 -7.82 -32.69
N ASN A 171 -16.40 -7.24 -33.52
CA ASN A 171 -16.94 -7.88 -34.72
C ASN A 171 -16.25 -7.37 -36.00
N GLU A 172 -15.62 -6.20 -35.94
CA GLU A 172 -14.94 -5.56 -37.06
C GLU A 172 -13.59 -4.97 -36.64
N GLY A 173 -12.59 -5.11 -37.53
CA GLY A 173 -11.22 -4.64 -37.31
C GLY A 173 -10.40 -5.54 -36.37
N ASP A 174 -9.19 -5.09 -36.05
CA ASP A 174 -8.32 -5.70 -35.04
C ASP A 174 -7.66 -4.59 -34.20
N ALA A 175 -8.21 -4.33 -33.02
CA ALA A 175 -7.67 -3.30 -32.13
C ALA A 175 -6.27 -3.65 -31.60
N ARG A 176 -5.82 -4.91 -31.74
CA ARG A 176 -4.45 -5.32 -31.41
C ARG A 176 -3.45 -4.75 -32.40
N THR A 177 -3.85 -4.26 -33.57
CA THR A 177 -2.93 -3.64 -34.54
C THR A 177 -2.61 -2.17 -34.21
N VAL A 178 -3.42 -1.54 -33.36
CA VAL A 178 -3.26 -0.13 -32.99
C VAL A 178 -2.10 0.03 -32.02
N GLU A 179 -1.20 0.97 -32.30
CA GLU A 179 -0.06 1.30 -31.47
C GLU A 179 -0.34 2.58 -30.67
N PRO A 180 -0.69 2.50 -29.37
CA PRO A 180 -1.02 3.68 -28.55
C PRO A 180 0.21 4.52 -28.16
N GLY A 181 1.42 3.99 -28.38
CA GLY A 181 2.67 4.66 -28.02
C GLY A 181 2.76 4.94 -26.51
N ASN A 182 3.09 6.18 -26.16
CA ASN A 182 3.25 6.59 -24.76
C ASN A 182 1.93 6.95 -24.06
N VAL A 183 0.78 6.90 -24.75
CA VAL A 183 -0.52 7.21 -24.14
C VAL A 183 -1.04 5.98 -23.40
N PRO A 184 -1.21 6.03 -22.06
CA PRO A 184 -1.82 4.95 -21.29
C PRO A 184 -3.27 4.71 -21.73
N VAL A 185 -3.61 3.45 -22.01
CA VAL A 185 -4.97 3.01 -22.33
C VAL A 185 -5.47 2.11 -21.21
N HIS A 186 -6.46 2.57 -20.45
CA HIS A 186 -7.12 1.79 -19.40
C HIS A 186 -8.36 1.14 -20.00
N THR A 187 -8.38 -0.19 -20.03
CA THR A 187 -9.49 -0.96 -20.59
C THR A 187 -10.37 -1.48 -19.45
N PHE A 188 -11.69 -1.34 -19.63
CA PHE A 188 -12.71 -1.83 -18.71
C PHE A 188 -13.52 -2.88 -19.45
N GLY A 189 -13.28 -4.14 -19.11
CA GLY A 189 -13.99 -5.27 -19.70
C GLY A 189 -15.29 -5.53 -18.95
N PHE A 190 -16.42 -5.41 -19.66
CA PHE A 190 -17.75 -5.69 -19.10
C PHE A 190 -18.14 -7.15 -19.22
N SER A 191 -18.82 -7.67 -18.19
CA SER A 191 -19.43 -9.01 -18.15
C SER A 191 -18.44 -10.19 -18.26
N SER A 192 -18.89 -11.38 -17.92
CA SER A 192 -18.07 -12.59 -17.89
C SER A 192 -17.72 -13.18 -19.26
N GLY A 193 -18.26 -12.63 -20.35
CA GLY A 193 -18.09 -13.14 -21.73
C GLY A 193 -17.27 -12.27 -22.68
N HIS A 194 -16.68 -11.16 -22.22
CA HIS A 194 -15.90 -10.29 -23.10
C HIS A 194 -14.56 -10.93 -23.51
N ASP A 195 -13.99 -10.47 -24.63
CA ASP A 195 -12.64 -10.87 -25.01
C ASP A 195 -11.60 -10.22 -24.08
N THR A 196 -11.35 -10.92 -22.97
CA THR A 196 -10.33 -10.60 -21.97
C THR A 196 -8.93 -10.51 -22.58
N THR A 197 -8.62 -11.32 -23.60
CA THR A 197 -7.29 -11.31 -24.26
C THR A 197 -7.09 -10.05 -25.08
N LEU A 198 -8.13 -9.62 -25.79
CA LEU A 198 -8.12 -8.38 -26.57
C LEU A 198 -7.95 -7.15 -25.66
N MET A 199 -8.76 -7.04 -24.61
CA MET A 199 -8.76 -5.89 -23.71
C MET A 199 -7.45 -5.77 -22.93
N ASP A 200 -6.88 -6.89 -22.48
CA ASP A 200 -5.57 -6.93 -21.84
C ASP A 200 -4.43 -6.63 -22.84
N ALA A 201 -4.50 -7.14 -24.08
CA ALA A 201 -3.50 -6.85 -25.10
C ALA A 201 -3.44 -5.34 -25.43
N ILE A 202 -4.59 -4.68 -25.59
CA ILE A 202 -4.67 -3.23 -25.81
C ILE A 202 -4.03 -2.48 -24.65
N ALA A 203 -4.40 -2.81 -23.41
CA ALA A 203 -3.83 -2.18 -22.22
C ALA A 203 -2.31 -2.43 -22.11
N LYS A 204 -1.84 -3.64 -22.41
CA LYS A 204 -0.42 -4.05 -22.35
C LYS A 204 0.47 -3.30 -23.34
N LYS A 205 -0.03 -2.98 -24.54
CA LYS A 205 0.71 -2.20 -25.54
C LYS A 205 0.99 -0.76 -25.13
N SER A 206 0.13 -0.19 -24.28
CA SER A 206 0.31 1.19 -23.80
C SER A 206 1.27 1.29 -22.61
N LEU A 207 2.03 2.39 -22.53
CA LEU A 207 2.90 2.67 -21.38
C LEU A 207 2.05 3.07 -20.16
N GLY A 208 1.80 2.13 -19.26
CA GLY A 208 1.13 2.38 -17.99
C GLY A 208 -0.41 2.29 -18.00
N GLY A 209 -1.00 1.79 -19.10
CA GLY A 209 -2.42 1.41 -19.13
C GLY A 209 -2.72 0.29 -18.13
N MET A 210 -3.99 -0.04 -17.90
CA MET A 210 -4.39 -1.14 -17.01
C MET A 210 -5.63 -1.82 -17.57
N TYR A 211 -5.66 -3.15 -17.52
CA TYR A 211 -6.87 -3.92 -17.74
C TYR A 211 -7.62 -4.07 -16.42
N ASN A 212 -8.90 -3.70 -16.43
CA ASN A 212 -9.77 -3.69 -15.27
C ASN A 212 -10.96 -4.59 -15.53
N PHE A 213 -11.08 -5.64 -14.73
CA PHE A 213 -12.21 -6.56 -14.79
C PHE A 213 -13.35 -6.05 -13.91
N VAL A 214 -14.53 -5.92 -14.51
CA VAL A 214 -15.76 -5.54 -13.84
C VAL A 214 -16.67 -6.76 -13.83
N ASP A 215 -16.88 -7.32 -12.63
CA ASP A 215 -17.76 -8.47 -12.47
C ASP A 215 -19.22 -8.03 -12.46
N ASP A 216 -20.03 -8.75 -13.23
CA ASP A 216 -21.47 -8.52 -13.43
C ASP A 216 -22.28 -9.72 -12.91
N ASP A 217 -21.69 -10.58 -12.06
CA ASP A 217 -22.41 -11.71 -11.49
C ASP A 217 -23.57 -11.23 -10.60
N SER A 218 -24.75 -11.77 -10.91
CA SER A 218 -26.08 -11.53 -10.34
C SER A 218 -26.17 -11.53 -8.80
N ASN A 219 -25.25 -12.20 -8.11
CA ASN A 219 -25.28 -12.31 -6.64
C ASN A 219 -24.68 -11.10 -5.90
N LYS A 220 -23.73 -10.38 -6.52
CA LYS A 220 -23.10 -9.17 -5.96
C LYS A 220 -22.42 -8.38 -7.10
N PRO A 221 -23.19 -7.68 -7.95
CA PRO A 221 -22.63 -6.97 -9.09
C PRO A 221 -21.67 -5.88 -8.62
N THR A 222 -20.43 -5.89 -9.10
CA THR A 222 -19.50 -4.78 -8.87
C THR A 222 -19.93 -3.65 -9.81
N ASN A 223 -20.47 -2.58 -9.23
CA ASN A 223 -20.88 -1.42 -10.00
C ASN A 223 -19.66 -0.83 -10.74
N LEU A 224 -19.77 -0.65 -12.07
CA LEU A 224 -18.70 -0.05 -12.88
C LEU A 224 -18.19 1.26 -12.27
N SER A 225 -19.10 2.06 -11.71
CA SER A 225 -18.79 3.33 -11.07
C SER A 225 -17.74 3.16 -9.96
N GLU A 226 -17.78 2.04 -9.22
CA GLU A 226 -16.79 1.71 -8.19
C GLU A 226 -15.41 1.47 -8.78
N THR A 227 -15.31 0.55 -9.75
CA THR A 227 -14.05 0.24 -10.44
C THR A 227 -13.46 1.49 -11.08
N PHE A 228 -14.31 2.25 -11.76
CA PHE A 228 -13.94 3.46 -12.46
C PHE A 228 -13.43 4.54 -11.51
N SER A 229 -14.15 4.79 -10.41
CA SER A 229 -13.80 5.83 -9.43
C SER A 229 -12.37 5.67 -8.89
N GLN A 230 -11.92 4.43 -8.73
CA GLN A 230 -10.58 4.11 -8.25
C GLN A 230 -9.50 4.40 -9.29
N ILE A 231 -9.75 4.12 -10.56
CA ILE A 231 -8.81 4.47 -11.63
C ILE A 231 -8.75 5.99 -11.79
N LEU A 232 -9.90 6.67 -11.77
CA LEU A 232 -9.95 8.12 -11.83
C LEU A 232 -9.18 8.76 -10.66
N ALA A 233 -9.34 8.26 -9.44
CA ALA A 233 -8.59 8.72 -8.26
C ALA A 233 -7.07 8.71 -8.47
N GLY A 234 -6.54 7.70 -9.17
CA GLY A 234 -5.14 7.68 -9.58
C GLY A 234 -4.81 8.77 -10.59
N LEU A 235 -5.62 8.93 -11.63
CA LEU A 235 -5.40 9.92 -12.69
C LEU A 235 -5.45 11.36 -12.17
N VAL A 236 -6.35 11.67 -11.25
CA VAL A 236 -6.46 12.99 -10.60
C VAL A 236 -5.49 13.15 -9.43
N THR A 237 -4.45 12.31 -9.33
CA THR A 237 -3.36 12.46 -8.36
C THR A 237 -1.98 12.26 -8.97
N ILE A 238 -1.84 12.43 -10.30
CA ILE A 238 -0.54 12.34 -10.99
C ILE A 238 0.35 13.50 -10.56
N ILE A 239 1.45 13.20 -9.87
CA ILE A 239 2.40 14.22 -9.40
C ILE A 239 3.70 14.23 -10.19
N ALA A 240 4.00 13.18 -10.96
CA ALA A 240 5.18 13.12 -11.81
C ALA A 240 4.84 12.46 -13.15
N LEU A 241 5.31 13.07 -14.24
CA LEU A 241 5.21 12.56 -15.61
C LEU A 241 6.57 11.98 -16.04
N ASP A 242 6.58 11.05 -16.98
CA ASP A 242 7.80 10.49 -17.58
C ASP A 242 8.88 10.07 -16.56
N LEU A 243 8.46 9.46 -15.45
CA LEU A 243 9.34 9.00 -14.40
C LEU A 243 10.25 7.89 -14.92
N GLU A 244 11.54 8.08 -14.72
CA GLU A 244 12.57 7.09 -15.04
C GLU A 244 13.57 6.94 -13.90
N LEU A 245 14.10 5.72 -13.75
CA LEU A 245 15.11 5.36 -12.76
C LEU A 245 16.32 4.78 -13.46
N THR A 246 17.47 5.42 -13.33
CA THR A 246 18.74 4.94 -13.85
C THR A 246 19.59 4.36 -12.72
N VAL A 247 20.11 3.15 -12.94
CA VAL A 247 21.04 2.47 -12.04
C VAL A 247 22.35 2.25 -12.78
N THR A 248 23.43 2.75 -12.22
CA THR A 248 24.78 2.71 -12.80
C THR A 248 25.71 1.94 -11.86
N PRO A 249 26.26 0.78 -12.24
CA PRO A 249 27.18 0.04 -11.39
C PRO A 249 28.56 0.70 -11.36
N PHE A 250 29.26 0.62 -10.22
CA PHE A 250 30.69 0.93 -10.19
C PHE A 250 31.45 -0.30 -10.67
N GLN A 251 32.00 -0.25 -11.88
CA GLN A 251 32.49 -1.42 -12.59
C GLN A 251 33.61 -2.17 -11.86
N ASP A 252 34.44 -1.45 -11.11
CA ASP A 252 35.50 -2.07 -10.29
C ASP A 252 34.95 -2.85 -9.09
N GLU A 253 33.73 -2.55 -8.64
CA GLU A 253 33.14 -3.11 -7.42
C GLU A 253 32.05 -4.15 -7.73
N ALA A 254 31.20 -3.89 -8.74
CA ALA A 254 30.05 -4.72 -9.06
C ALA A 254 29.65 -4.68 -10.54
N THR A 255 28.90 -5.69 -10.96
CA THR A 255 28.19 -5.70 -12.25
C THR A 255 26.70 -5.98 -12.03
N ILE A 256 25.84 -5.45 -12.90
CA ILE A 256 24.40 -5.73 -12.88
C ILE A 256 24.17 -7.07 -13.60
N LYS A 257 23.60 -8.06 -12.90
CA LYS A 257 23.19 -9.34 -13.50
C LYS A 257 21.81 -9.26 -14.11
N LYS A 258 20.89 -8.66 -13.37
CA LYS A 258 19.47 -8.57 -13.73
C LYS A 258 18.85 -7.32 -13.10
N VAL A 259 17.95 -6.70 -13.85
CA VAL A 259 17.03 -5.68 -13.34
C VAL A 259 15.62 -6.19 -13.62
N ASP A 260 14.80 -6.31 -12.58
CA ASP A 260 13.38 -6.63 -12.69
C ASP A 260 12.56 -5.41 -12.29
N ALA A 261 11.90 -4.82 -13.29
CA ALA A 261 10.95 -3.73 -13.16
C ALA A 261 9.55 -4.16 -13.63
N GLY A 262 9.19 -5.45 -13.54
CA GLY A 262 7.90 -5.92 -14.02
C GLY A 262 7.75 -5.83 -15.54
N SER A 263 6.67 -5.22 -16.02
CA SER A 263 6.42 -5.00 -17.46
C SER A 263 6.95 -3.65 -17.97
N TYR A 264 7.63 -2.88 -17.13
CA TYR A 264 8.19 -1.60 -17.54
C TYR A 264 9.40 -1.77 -18.46
N PRO A 265 9.50 -0.98 -19.54
CA PRO A 265 10.61 -1.09 -20.48
C PRO A 265 11.93 -0.70 -19.80
N LEU A 266 12.97 -1.48 -20.10
CA LEU A 266 14.33 -1.30 -19.63
C LEU A 266 15.23 -0.92 -20.82
N ASN A 267 15.98 0.16 -20.66
CA ASN A 267 17.00 0.59 -21.62
C ASN A 267 18.38 0.40 -21.01
N THR A 268 19.25 -0.36 -21.67
CA THR A 268 20.65 -0.50 -21.31
C THR A 268 21.49 0.53 -22.06
N ALA A 269 22.42 1.18 -21.37
CA ALA A 269 23.29 2.16 -22.00
C ALA A 269 24.34 1.49 -22.90
N THR A 270 24.58 2.08 -24.07
CA THR A 270 25.56 1.63 -25.07
C THR A 270 26.93 2.29 -24.92
N ASP A 271 27.06 3.23 -23.99
CA ASP A 271 28.25 4.05 -23.73
C ASP A 271 29.34 3.33 -22.90
N GLY A 272 29.17 2.04 -22.66
CA GLY A 272 30.08 1.24 -21.85
C GLY A 272 29.90 1.41 -20.33
N SER A 273 29.01 2.29 -19.85
CA SER A 273 28.74 2.47 -18.41
C SER A 273 28.06 1.26 -17.75
N SER A 274 27.48 0.35 -18.55
CA SER A 274 26.61 -0.74 -18.09
C SER A 274 25.41 -0.26 -17.26
N SER A 275 24.98 1.00 -17.45
CA SER A 275 23.81 1.53 -16.75
C SER A 275 22.50 0.99 -17.34
N VAL A 276 21.49 0.85 -16.48
CA VAL A 276 20.14 0.38 -16.85
C VAL A 276 19.12 1.42 -16.41
N THR A 277 18.25 1.82 -17.32
CA THR A 277 17.18 2.79 -17.07
C THR A 277 15.82 2.13 -17.21
N ALA A 278 15.03 2.14 -16.13
CA ALA A 278 13.63 1.71 -16.13
C ALA A 278 12.70 2.91 -16.36
N ARG A 279 11.72 2.79 -17.26
CA ARG A 279 10.78 3.87 -17.57
C ARG A 279 9.37 3.54 -17.05
N PHE A 280 8.89 4.30 -16.08
CA PHE A 280 7.62 4.07 -15.38
C PHE A 280 6.45 4.87 -15.96
N GLY A 281 6.72 5.96 -16.69
CA GLY A 281 5.68 6.88 -17.15
C GLY A 281 5.15 7.71 -15.98
N THR A 282 3.86 7.63 -15.67
CA THR A 282 3.26 8.47 -14.62
C THR A 282 3.37 7.85 -13.22
N LEU A 283 3.50 8.69 -12.20
CA LEU A 283 3.44 8.31 -10.78
C LEU A 283 2.37 9.10 -10.04
N TYR A 284 1.52 8.39 -9.29
CA TYR A 284 0.47 9.01 -8.47
C TYR A 284 0.97 9.39 -7.07
N CYS A 285 0.25 10.29 -6.41
CA CYS A 285 0.44 10.58 -5.00
C CYS A 285 0.25 9.30 -4.16
N ALA A 286 1.14 9.06 -3.20
CA ALA A 286 1.19 7.88 -2.33
C ALA A 286 1.38 6.53 -3.05
N GLU A 287 1.49 6.50 -4.38
CA GLU A 287 1.85 5.30 -5.14
C GLU A 287 3.36 5.03 -5.00
N ALA A 288 3.73 3.75 -5.05
CA ALA A 288 5.12 3.31 -4.99
C ALA A 288 5.46 2.41 -6.18
N ARG A 289 6.68 2.58 -6.71
CA ARG A 289 7.27 1.75 -7.76
C ARG A 289 8.58 1.16 -7.27
N LYS A 290 8.71 -0.15 -7.34
CA LYS A 290 9.89 -0.88 -6.91
C LYS A 290 10.63 -1.52 -8.07
N VAL A 291 11.95 -1.53 -7.99
CA VAL A 291 12.84 -2.23 -8.93
C VAL A 291 13.75 -3.14 -8.13
N ILE A 292 13.83 -4.40 -8.55
CA ILE A 292 14.79 -5.36 -8.02
C ILE A 292 16.03 -5.33 -8.91
N VAL A 293 17.19 -5.05 -8.32
CA VAL A 293 18.49 -5.06 -9.00
C VAL A 293 19.35 -6.15 -8.37
N GLU A 294 19.76 -7.11 -9.17
CA GLU A 294 20.72 -8.15 -8.78
C GLU A 294 22.12 -7.72 -9.19
N LEU A 295 22.98 -7.51 -8.20
CA LEU A 295 24.37 -7.10 -8.37
C LEU A 295 25.31 -8.27 -8.07
N ALA A 296 26.23 -8.58 -8.98
CA ALA A 296 27.36 -9.46 -8.69
C ALA A 296 28.53 -8.62 -8.17
N LEU A 297 28.89 -8.79 -6.90
CA LEU A 297 30.07 -8.14 -6.33
C LEU A 297 31.34 -8.88 -6.76
N ARG A 298 32.40 -8.15 -7.10
CA ARG A 298 33.68 -8.71 -7.58
C ARG A 298 34.51 -9.37 -6.48
N ASP A 299 35.61 -10.03 -6.83
CA ASP A 299 36.55 -10.60 -5.85
C ASP A 299 37.50 -9.54 -5.31
N HIS A 300 37.35 -9.18 -4.04
CA HIS A 300 38.23 -8.26 -3.34
C HIS A 300 38.85 -8.92 -2.10
N THR A 301 39.04 -10.24 -2.10
CA THR A 301 39.61 -11.01 -0.97
C THR A 301 40.99 -10.53 -0.51
N ALA A 302 41.79 -10.01 -1.46
CA ALA A 302 43.09 -9.40 -1.20
C ALA A 302 43.01 -8.09 -0.38
N PHE A 303 41.87 -7.40 -0.40
CA PHE A 303 41.70 -6.11 0.27
C PHE A 303 41.45 -6.26 1.78
N ARG A 304 41.72 -5.19 2.53
CA ARG A 304 41.24 -5.05 3.91
C ARG A 304 39.75 -4.67 3.90
N PRO A 305 38.98 -4.98 4.96
CA PRO A 305 37.57 -4.60 5.01
C PRO A 305 37.35 -3.09 4.79
N TYR A 306 36.53 -2.71 3.80
CA TYR A 306 36.21 -1.33 3.44
C TYR A 306 34.69 -1.10 3.19
N ASN A 307 34.28 0.16 2.95
CA ASN A 307 32.95 0.52 2.46
C ASN A 307 33.02 0.64 0.93
N SER A 308 32.30 -0.20 0.22
CA SER A 308 32.24 -0.21 -1.24
C SER A 308 31.00 0.55 -1.71
N ASN A 309 31.17 1.47 -2.66
CA ASN A 309 30.04 2.02 -3.41
C ASN A 309 29.81 1.09 -4.60
N VAL A 310 28.74 0.30 -4.57
CA VAL A 310 28.53 -0.78 -5.54
C VAL A 310 27.73 -0.31 -6.76
N ALA A 311 26.86 0.67 -6.57
CA ALA A 311 26.10 1.30 -7.64
C ALA A 311 25.66 2.71 -7.23
N GLN A 312 25.32 3.51 -8.24
CA GLN A 312 24.72 4.82 -8.13
C GLN A 312 23.32 4.77 -8.75
N VAL A 313 22.39 5.51 -8.16
CA VAL A 313 20.99 5.57 -8.58
C VAL A 313 20.58 7.01 -8.75
N GLN A 314 19.86 7.30 -9.82
CA GLN A 314 19.32 8.61 -10.11
C GLN A 314 17.94 8.47 -10.74
N TYR A 315 17.00 9.34 -10.40
CA TYR A 315 15.70 9.39 -11.06
C TYR A 315 15.47 10.73 -11.73
N ARG A 316 14.66 10.71 -12.79
CA ARG A 316 14.22 11.91 -13.52
C ARG A 316 12.72 11.82 -13.78
N PHE A 317 12.06 12.96 -13.83
CA PHE A 317 10.64 13.07 -14.18
C PHE A 317 10.36 14.48 -14.73
N SER A 318 9.20 14.64 -15.35
CA SER A 318 8.68 15.91 -15.85
C SER A 318 7.56 16.42 -14.93
N PHE A 319 7.59 17.70 -14.60
CA PHE A 319 6.55 18.39 -13.83
C PHE A 319 6.35 19.79 -14.39
N GLU A 320 5.11 20.21 -14.66
CA GLU A 320 4.79 21.50 -15.28
C GLU A 320 5.59 21.79 -16.57
N GLY A 321 5.91 20.75 -17.33
CA GLY A 321 6.70 20.85 -18.56
C GLY A 321 8.21 21.00 -18.36
N GLN A 322 8.69 21.04 -17.11
CA GLN A 322 10.12 21.08 -16.78
C GLN A 322 10.62 19.70 -16.39
N GLN A 323 11.84 19.34 -16.82
CA GLN A 323 12.50 18.14 -16.33
C GLN A 323 13.18 18.39 -14.99
N VAL A 324 12.92 17.49 -14.05
CA VAL A 324 13.49 17.46 -12.71
C VAL A 324 14.34 16.21 -12.60
N THR A 325 15.60 16.38 -12.23
CA THR A 325 16.55 15.27 -12.02
C THR A 325 17.02 15.26 -10.58
N SER A 326 17.03 14.09 -9.95
CA SER A 326 17.50 13.92 -8.59
C SER A 326 19.02 14.08 -8.50
N SER A 327 19.52 14.46 -7.32
CA SER A 327 20.94 14.26 -7.03
C SER A 327 21.26 12.76 -7.08
N PRO A 328 22.43 12.36 -7.58
CA PRO A 328 22.81 10.95 -7.59
C PRO A 328 22.97 10.40 -6.17
N GLU A 329 22.37 9.24 -5.91
CA GLU A 329 22.43 8.55 -4.63
C GLU A 329 23.26 7.27 -4.72
N LEU A 330 24.14 7.05 -3.74
CA LEU A 330 24.99 5.86 -3.72
C LEU A 330 24.32 4.70 -2.98
N ILE A 331 24.60 3.48 -3.45
CA ILE A 331 24.37 2.22 -2.73
C ILE A 331 25.71 1.77 -2.16
N THR A 332 25.84 1.78 -0.83
CA THR A 332 27.10 1.48 -0.14
C THR A 332 26.98 0.21 0.69
N ILE A 333 27.90 -0.73 0.50
CA ILE A 333 27.94 -2.01 1.21
C ILE A 333 29.29 -2.16 1.94
N ARG A 334 29.25 -2.52 3.22
CA ARG A 334 30.45 -2.83 4.00
C ARG A 334 30.98 -4.22 3.64
N ARG A 335 32.15 -4.29 3.02
CA ARG A 335 32.79 -5.55 2.58
C ARG A 335 33.74 -6.11 3.65
N SER A 336 33.54 -7.35 4.11
CA SER A 336 34.30 -7.92 5.25
C SER A 336 34.48 -9.44 5.17
N ARG A 337 35.64 -9.96 5.61
CA ARG A 337 35.94 -11.41 5.67
C ARG A 337 35.02 -12.21 6.60
N ARG A 338 34.46 -11.54 7.62
CA ARG A 338 33.64 -12.20 8.66
C ARG A 338 32.16 -12.30 8.30
N THR A 339 31.75 -11.69 7.18
CA THR A 339 30.37 -11.72 6.74
C THR A 339 30.13 -12.99 5.93
N PRO A 340 29.11 -13.80 6.26
CA PRO A 340 28.79 -14.99 5.48
C PRO A 340 28.30 -14.58 4.08
N ALA A 341 28.60 -15.39 3.07
CA ALA A 341 28.12 -15.18 1.71
C ALA A 341 26.59 -15.24 1.61
N SER A 342 25.96 -16.10 2.40
CA SER A 342 24.50 -16.28 2.48
C SER A 342 23.87 -15.41 3.57
N ALA A 343 24.09 -14.09 3.52
CA ALA A 343 23.41 -13.16 4.42
C ALA A 343 21.91 -13.07 4.06
N VAL A 344 21.03 -13.34 5.03
CA VAL A 344 19.58 -13.23 4.86
C VAL A 344 19.22 -11.80 4.48
N ALA A 345 18.49 -11.63 3.37
CA ALA A 345 18.09 -10.33 2.87
C ALA A 345 17.14 -9.61 3.86
N PRO A 346 17.04 -8.26 3.82
CA PRO A 346 16.07 -7.54 4.63
C PRO A 346 14.62 -8.00 4.34
N PRO A 347 13.68 -7.92 5.31
CA PRO A 347 12.29 -8.31 5.11
C PRO A 347 11.64 -7.65 3.89
N GLN A 348 11.94 -6.38 3.62
CA GLN A 348 11.41 -5.65 2.47
C GLN A 348 11.88 -6.23 1.13
N VAL A 349 13.13 -6.72 1.07
CA VAL A 349 13.67 -7.38 -0.12
C VAL A 349 13.02 -8.74 -0.30
N GLN A 350 12.87 -9.51 0.80
CA GLN A 350 12.20 -10.81 0.75
C GLN A 350 10.74 -10.68 0.31
N ALA A 351 10.00 -9.71 0.85
CA ALA A 351 8.60 -9.46 0.50
C ALA A 351 8.45 -9.06 -0.98
N GLU A 352 9.35 -8.23 -1.51
CA GLU A 352 9.30 -7.81 -2.92
C GLU A 352 9.65 -8.95 -3.88
N VAL A 353 10.68 -9.75 -3.56
CA VAL A 353 11.02 -10.95 -4.33
C VAL A 353 9.87 -11.96 -4.30
N ALA A 354 9.25 -12.18 -3.13
CA ALA A 354 8.11 -13.06 -2.99
C ALA A 354 6.89 -12.57 -3.79
N ARG A 355 6.65 -11.24 -3.84
CA ARG A 355 5.60 -10.65 -4.66
C ARG A 355 5.83 -10.88 -6.16
N ARG A 356 7.07 -10.80 -6.64
CA ARG A 356 7.40 -11.13 -8.04
C ARG A 356 7.15 -12.59 -8.34
N GLN A 357 7.63 -13.49 -7.48
CA GLN A 357 7.38 -14.92 -7.61
C GLN A 357 5.88 -15.25 -7.59
N HIS A 358 5.10 -14.59 -6.73
CA HIS A 358 3.65 -14.70 -6.68
C HIS A 358 2.99 -14.34 -8.01
N ALA A 359 3.39 -13.22 -8.63
CA ALA A 359 2.86 -12.81 -9.93
C ALA A 359 3.21 -13.82 -11.03
N ASP A 360 4.43 -14.39 -11.00
CA ASP A 360 4.86 -15.41 -11.96
C ASP A 360 4.09 -16.73 -11.77
N SER A 361 3.81 -17.11 -10.52
CA SER A 361 2.96 -18.28 -10.20
C SER A 361 1.52 -18.11 -10.68
N ILE A 362 0.94 -16.89 -10.61
CA ILE A 362 -0.39 -16.62 -11.17
C ILE A 362 -0.38 -16.81 -12.69
N LYS A 363 0.64 -16.31 -13.40
CA LYS A 363 0.77 -16.49 -14.85
C LYS A 363 0.90 -17.97 -15.22
N ALA A 364 1.79 -18.70 -14.54
CA ALA A 364 1.97 -20.13 -14.77
C ALA A 364 0.70 -20.94 -14.48
N ALA A 365 -0.05 -20.58 -13.44
CA ALA A 365 -1.33 -21.20 -13.14
C ALA A 365 -2.37 -20.92 -14.24
N MET A 366 -2.47 -19.69 -14.74
CA MET A 366 -3.33 -19.36 -15.87
C MET A 366 -2.98 -20.17 -17.12
N GLU A 367 -1.69 -20.30 -17.45
CA GLU A 367 -1.25 -21.12 -18.60
C GLU A 367 -1.74 -22.58 -18.48
N LYS A 368 -1.65 -23.17 -17.28
CA LYS A 368 -2.17 -24.53 -17.04
C LYS A 368 -3.70 -24.60 -17.10
N ALA A 369 -4.38 -23.58 -16.58
CA ALA A 369 -5.84 -23.54 -16.59
C ALA A 369 -6.41 -23.35 -18.00
N ASP A 370 -5.78 -22.51 -18.83
CA ASP A 370 -6.10 -22.33 -20.25
C ASP A 370 -5.88 -23.64 -21.06
N ASP A 371 -4.94 -24.49 -20.64
CA ASP A 371 -4.68 -25.84 -21.17
C ASP A 371 -5.64 -26.93 -20.63
N ASP A 372 -6.75 -26.55 -19.97
CA ASP A 372 -7.70 -27.45 -19.29
C ASP A 372 -7.12 -28.28 -18.14
N LYS A 373 -5.96 -27.89 -17.58
CA LYS A 373 -5.29 -28.57 -16.45
C LYS A 373 -5.50 -27.81 -15.13
N LEU A 374 -6.77 -27.65 -14.73
CA LEU A 374 -7.14 -26.88 -13.54
C LEU A 374 -6.50 -27.39 -12.23
N GLU A 375 -6.35 -28.71 -12.07
CA GLU A 375 -5.72 -29.26 -10.87
C GLU A 375 -4.22 -28.93 -10.80
N GLU A 376 -3.50 -28.96 -11.93
CA GLU A 376 -2.10 -28.49 -11.99
C GLU A 376 -2.01 -26.98 -11.67
N ALA A 377 -2.92 -26.18 -12.23
CA ALA A 377 -3.00 -24.76 -11.96
C ALA A 377 -3.21 -24.46 -10.46
N ARG A 378 -4.14 -25.17 -9.82
CA ARG A 378 -4.43 -25.04 -8.38
C ARG A 378 -3.25 -25.50 -7.53
N ASN A 379 -2.52 -26.52 -7.93
CA ASN A 379 -1.30 -26.95 -7.24
C ASN A 379 -0.22 -25.85 -7.27
N ILE A 380 -0.01 -25.18 -8.41
CA ILE A 380 0.93 -24.05 -8.52
C ILE A 380 0.54 -22.93 -7.55
N LEU A 381 -0.75 -22.57 -7.48
CA LEU A 381 -1.24 -21.54 -6.55
C LEU A 381 -1.08 -21.95 -5.08
N ALA A 382 -1.32 -23.23 -4.74
CA ALA A 382 -1.14 -23.75 -3.39
C ALA A 382 0.34 -23.77 -2.96
N GLU A 383 1.26 -24.10 -3.87
CA GLU A 383 2.69 -24.02 -3.62
C GLU A 383 3.15 -22.58 -3.40
N ALA A 384 2.65 -21.63 -4.20
CA ALA A 384 2.89 -20.22 -4.00
C ALA A 384 2.41 -19.74 -2.63
N LEU A 385 1.22 -20.18 -2.19
CA LEU A 385 0.69 -19.85 -0.87
C LEU A 385 1.60 -20.35 0.27
N LYS A 386 2.09 -21.60 0.14
CA LYS A 386 3.03 -22.21 1.08
C LYS A 386 4.37 -21.46 1.13
N ALA A 387 4.87 -20.98 -0.01
CA ALA A 387 6.11 -20.21 -0.07
C ALA A 387 6.02 -18.90 0.73
N LEU A 388 4.83 -18.34 0.89
CA LEU A 388 4.60 -17.12 1.66
C LEU A 388 4.58 -17.34 3.18
N GLU A 389 4.33 -18.55 3.71
CA GLU A 389 4.09 -18.81 5.15
C GLU A 389 5.18 -18.25 6.10
N ARG A 390 6.44 -18.24 5.65
CA ARG A 390 7.58 -17.84 6.49
C ARG A 390 7.88 -16.35 6.46
N ILE A 391 7.23 -15.59 5.58
CA ILE A 391 7.48 -14.16 5.37
C ILE A 391 6.45 -13.36 6.17
N VAL A 392 6.93 -12.51 7.07
CA VAL A 392 6.10 -11.62 7.88
C VAL A 392 6.22 -10.21 7.30
N ASP A 393 5.19 -9.79 6.58
CA ASP A 393 5.05 -8.45 6.01
C ASP A 393 3.56 -8.19 5.69
N PRO A 394 3.00 -6.99 5.99
CA PRO A 394 1.58 -6.69 5.73
C PRO A 394 1.16 -6.85 4.26
N MET A 395 2.07 -6.62 3.31
CA MET A 395 1.82 -6.86 1.88
C MET A 395 1.61 -8.35 1.61
N VAL A 396 2.37 -9.21 2.29
CA VAL A 396 2.30 -10.66 2.10
C VAL A 396 0.96 -11.23 2.58
N ASP A 397 0.35 -10.64 3.62
CA ASP A 397 -1.01 -11.03 4.03
C ASP A 397 -2.05 -10.78 2.93
N MET A 398 -1.92 -9.70 2.16
CA MET A 398 -2.79 -9.43 1.02
C MET A 398 -2.52 -10.41 -0.14
N LEU A 399 -1.25 -10.76 -0.40
CA LEU A 399 -0.89 -11.78 -1.40
C LEU A 399 -1.52 -13.15 -1.06
N ARG A 400 -1.53 -13.54 0.22
CA ARG A 400 -2.19 -14.78 0.68
C ARG A 400 -3.69 -14.75 0.37
N LYS A 401 -4.38 -13.66 0.72
CA LYS A 401 -5.81 -13.49 0.42
C LYS A 401 -6.11 -13.61 -1.07
N GLU A 402 -5.25 -13.04 -1.90
CA GLU A 402 -5.37 -13.13 -3.35
C GLU A 402 -5.23 -14.55 -3.88
N LEU A 403 -4.20 -15.30 -3.46
CA LEU A 403 -4.04 -16.70 -3.88
C LEU A 403 -5.23 -17.56 -3.44
N LEU A 404 -5.74 -17.35 -2.22
CA LEU A 404 -6.93 -18.05 -1.73
C LEU A 404 -8.17 -17.76 -2.58
N LYS A 405 -8.37 -16.50 -3.00
CA LYS A 405 -9.47 -16.16 -3.92
C LYS A 405 -9.28 -16.82 -5.28
N LEU A 406 -8.08 -16.78 -5.85
CA LEU A 406 -7.80 -17.43 -7.14
C LEU A 406 -7.99 -18.96 -7.06
N LEU A 407 -7.63 -19.60 -5.95
CA LEU A 407 -7.88 -21.04 -5.75
C LEU A 407 -9.37 -21.40 -5.81
N GLU A 408 -10.25 -20.54 -5.31
CA GLU A 408 -11.71 -20.71 -5.45
C GLU A 408 -12.18 -20.45 -6.89
N LEU A 409 -11.62 -19.44 -7.55
CA LEU A 409 -11.99 -19.11 -8.92
C LEU A 409 -11.47 -20.12 -9.96
N PHE A 410 -10.49 -20.95 -9.61
CA PHE A 410 -9.91 -21.98 -10.48
C PHE A 410 -10.55 -23.36 -10.26
N LYS A 411 -11.63 -23.44 -9.49
CA LYS A 411 -12.25 -24.70 -9.05
C LYS A 411 -12.92 -25.49 -10.18
N THR A 412 -13.60 -24.81 -11.10
CA THR A 412 -14.25 -25.44 -12.26
C THR A 412 -13.98 -24.60 -13.50
N LYS A 413 -14.09 -25.22 -14.68
CA LYS A 413 -13.84 -24.55 -15.96
C LYS A 413 -14.75 -23.33 -16.15
N ASP A 414 -16.04 -23.46 -15.83
CA ASP A 414 -17.02 -22.37 -15.96
C ASP A 414 -16.68 -21.17 -15.06
N ILE A 415 -16.29 -21.40 -13.80
CA ILE A 415 -15.90 -20.32 -12.87
C ILE A 415 -14.58 -19.69 -13.33
N TYR A 416 -13.63 -20.52 -13.78
CA TYR A 416 -12.35 -20.04 -14.29
C TYR A 416 -12.55 -19.13 -15.50
N GLU A 417 -13.27 -19.57 -16.53
CA GLU A 417 -13.48 -18.78 -17.75
C GLU A 417 -14.19 -17.46 -17.47
N LYS A 418 -15.23 -17.48 -16.63
CA LYS A 418 -16.08 -16.31 -16.36
C LYS A 418 -15.47 -15.29 -15.38
N GLN A 419 -14.78 -15.75 -14.35
CA GLN A 419 -14.28 -14.91 -13.25
C GLN A 419 -12.79 -15.11 -12.98
N GLY A 420 -12.31 -16.35 -12.96
CA GLY A 420 -10.92 -16.68 -12.59
C GLY A 420 -9.88 -16.10 -13.54
N ARG A 421 -10.05 -16.32 -14.84
CA ARG A 421 -9.18 -15.83 -15.90
C ARG A 421 -9.11 -14.30 -15.94
N PRO A 422 -10.22 -13.54 -16.05
CA PRO A 422 -10.14 -12.08 -16.05
C PRO A 422 -9.58 -11.52 -14.74
N SER A 423 -9.92 -12.09 -13.58
CA SER A 423 -9.38 -11.66 -12.29
C SER A 423 -7.87 -11.91 -12.18
N ALA A 424 -7.40 -13.08 -12.59
CA ALA A 424 -5.98 -13.44 -12.60
C ALA A 424 -5.17 -12.59 -13.59
N MET A 425 -5.72 -12.28 -14.77
CA MET A 425 -5.10 -11.39 -15.75
C MET A 425 -4.93 -9.97 -15.19
N SER A 426 -6.00 -9.42 -14.59
CA SER A 426 -5.96 -8.10 -13.93
C SER A 426 -4.96 -8.09 -12.75
N SER A 427 -4.94 -9.16 -11.94
CA SER A 427 -3.97 -9.33 -10.85
C SER A 427 -2.52 -9.33 -11.35
N ALA A 428 -2.21 -10.14 -12.37
CA ALA A 428 -0.87 -10.22 -12.95
C ALA A 428 -0.43 -8.86 -13.53
N ALA A 429 -1.32 -8.18 -14.28
CA ALA A 429 -1.05 -6.85 -14.81
C ALA A 429 -0.80 -5.82 -13.69
N SER A 430 -1.59 -5.89 -12.62
CA SER A 430 -1.44 -5.05 -11.44
C SER A 430 -0.09 -5.25 -10.74
N HIS A 431 0.38 -6.48 -10.61
CA HIS A 431 1.70 -6.77 -10.06
C HIS A 431 2.86 -6.35 -10.97
N ASP A 432 2.73 -6.54 -12.28
CA ASP A 432 3.76 -6.14 -13.23
C ASP A 432 3.92 -4.63 -13.32
N ARG A 433 2.81 -3.89 -13.27
CA ARG A 433 2.80 -2.42 -13.27
C ARG A 433 2.83 -1.81 -11.88
N GLN A 434 2.74 -2.62 -10.83
CA GLN A 434 2.67 -2.19 -9.42
C GLN A 434 1.59 -1.14 -9.16
N ARG A 435 0.51 -1.19 -9.94
CA ARG A 435 -0.59 -0.23 -9.95
C ARG A 435 -1.87 -0.97 -9.63
N PHE A 436 -2.79 -0.31 -8.93
CA PHE A 436 -4.08 -0.89 -8.65
C PHE A 436 -4.84 -1.25 -9.95
N ALA A 437 -5.52 -2.39 -9.94
CA ALA A 437 -6.45 -2.79 -10.98
C ALA A 437 -7.68 -3.42 -10.33
N ALA A 438 -8.85 -3.23 -10.94
CA ALA A 438 -10.06 -3.92 -10.49
C ALA A 438 -10.06 -5.39 -10.93
N ARG A 439 -10.44 -6.28 -10.00
CA ARG A 439 -10.28 -7.74 -10.11
C ARG A 439 -11.61 -8.51 -9.93
N GLY A 440 -12.74 -7.85 -10.11
CA GLY A 440 -14.07 -8.48 -10.07
C GLY A 440 -14.84 -8.39 -8.74
N ASP A 441 -14.26 -8.74 -7.59
CA ASP A 441 -14.92 -8.57 -6.27
C ASP A 441 -13.88 -8.76 -5.16
N ALA A 442 -13.06 -7.74 -4.95
CA ALA A 442 -12.05 -7.78 -3.91
C ALA A 442 -11.96 -6.46 -3.15
N GLU A 443 -13.06 -6.10 -2.47
CA GLU A 443 -13.03 -5.05 -1.44
C GLU A 443 -11.88 -5.30 -0.44
N ASP A 444 -11.55 -6.57 -0.19
CA ASP A 444 -10.52 -7.00 0.75
C ASP A 444 -9.09 -7.08 0.18
N ILE A 445 -8.91 -7.02 -1.16
CA ILE A 445 -7.58 -7.13 -1.80
C ILE A 445 -7.23 -5.80 -2.46
N ARG A 446 -6.72 -4.88 -1.63
CA ARG A 446 -6.37 -3.49 -1.96
C ARG A 446 -4.88 -3.32 -2.28
N ILE A 447 -4.26 -4.28 -2.97
CA ILE A 447 -2.81 -4.20 -3.28
C ILE A 447 -2.60 -3.02 -4.26
N PHE A 448 -1.63 -2.15 -3.94
CA PHE A 448 -1.30 -0.92 -4.67
C PHE A 448 -2.38 0.18 -4.67
N ALA A 449 -3.48 0.00 -3.94
CA ALA A 449 -4.47 1.06 -3.79
C ALA A 449 -3.93 2.21 -2.93
N THR A 450 -4.23 3.44 -3.35
CA THR A 450 -3.91 4.64 -2.57
C THR A 450 -5.12 5.06 -1.72
N ARG A 451 -4.88 5.92 -0.73
CA ARG A 451 -5.96 6.47 0.10
C ARG A 451 -7.02 7.20 -0.72
N ARG A 452 -6.62 7.94 -1.77
CA ARG A 452 -7.56 8.62 -2.68
C ARG A 452 -8.47 7.62 -3.39
N MET A 453 -7.93 6.47 -3.80
CA MET A 453 -8.72 5.39 -4.40
C MET A 453 -9.75 4.82 -3.42
N ASP A 454 -9.40 4.66 -2.14
CA ASP A 454 -10.35 4.23 -1.10
C ASP A 454 -11.46 5.28 -0.88
N THR A 455 -11.10 6.57 -0.89
CA THR A 455 -12.07 7.67 -0.76
C THR A 455 -13.06 7.67 -1.92
N TYR A 456 -12.58 7.57 -3.16
CA TYR A 456 -13.43 7.60 -4.34
C TYR A 456 -14.32 6.36 -4.42
N LEU A 457 -13.82 5.19 -4.02
CA LEU A 457 -14.63 3.99 -3.88
C LEU A 457 -15.79 4.18 -2.90
N LYS A 458 -15.55 4.82 -1.74
CA LYS A 458 -16.61 5.12 -0.77
C LYS A 458 -17.63 6.12 -1.32
N GLN A 459 -17.18 7.11 -2.07
CA GLN A 459 -18.04 8.12 -2.67
C GLN A 459 -18.89 7.55 -3.82
N ALA A 460 -18.33 6.65 -4.64
CA ALA A 460 -19.06 5.96 -5.69
C ALA A 460 -20.15 5.03 -5.16
N LYS A 461 -20.08 4.65 -3.87
CA LYS A 461 -21.10 3.86 -3.15
C LYS A 461 -22.18 4.72 -2.49
N LEU A 462 -22.05 6.05 -2.51
CA LEU A 462 -23.10 6.91 -1.99
C LEU A 462 -24.34 6.77 -2.88
N PRO A 463 -25.55 6.76 -2.29
CA PRO A 463 -26.77 6.78 -3.08
C PRO A 463 -26.87 8.06 -3.92
N ASP A 464 -27.55 7.96 -5.07
CA ASP A 464 -27.61 9.00 -6.11
C ASP A 464 -28.17 10.36 -5.61
N ASP A 465 -28.88 10.36 -4.47
CA ASP A 465 -29.47 11.53 -3.83
C ASP A 465 -28.47 12.35 -2.99
N LYS A 466 -27.30 11.78 -2.66
CA LYS A 466 -26.27 12.48 -1.89
C LYS A 466 -25.33 13.25 -2.80
N PRO A 467 -24.98 14.51 -2.45
CA PRO A 467 -23.99 15.26 -3.20
C PRO A 467 -22.63 14.55 -3.10
N ILE A 468 -22.04 14.27 -4.26
CA ILE A 468 -20.67 13.79 -4.35
C ILE A 468 -19.76 15.00 -4.11
N PRO A 469 -18.80 14.94 -3.17
CA PRO A 469 -17.85 16.04 -2.95
C PRO A 469 -17.09 16.40 -4.23
N SER A 470 -16.69 17.66 -4.40
CA SER A 470 -15.84 18.07 -5.52
C SER A 470 -14.39 17.58 -5.34
N ALA A 471 -13.58 17.64 -6.40
CA ALA A 471 -12.16 17.33 -6.29
C ALA A 471 -11.41 18.30 -5.36
N ASP A 472 -11.83 19.56 -5.31
CA ASP A 472 -11.25 20.57 -4.41
C ASP A 472 -11.58 20.28 -2.94
N ASP A 473 -12.81 19.86 -2.64
CA ASP A 473 -13.20 19.41 -1.30
C ASP A 473 -12.36 18.22 -0.85
N ASP A 474 -12.10 17.28 -1.76
CA ASP A 474 -11.31 16.09 -1.48
C ASP A 474 -9.85 16.47 -1.14
N VAL A 475 -9.26 17.47 -1.80
CA VAL A 475 -7.91 17.96 -1.50
C VAL A 475 -7.84 18.61 -0.12
N GLN A 476 -8.85 19.41 0.26
CA GLN A 476 -8.89 20.06 1.57
C GLN A 476 -9.02 19.06 2.74
N GLN A 477 -9.66 17.91 2.51
CA GLN A 477 -9.85 16.87 3.52
C GLN A 477 -8.65 15.90 3.64
N GLU A 478 -7.66 15.99 2.75
CA GLU A 478 -6.44 15.19 2.86
C GLU A 478 -5.50 15.78 3.93
N PRO A 479 -5.12 15.02 4.97
CA PRO A 479 -4.12 15.49 5.91
C PRO A 479 -2.79 15.69 5.18
N GLU A 480 -2.10 16.80 5.47
CA GLU A 480 -0.77 17.08 4.91
C GLU A 480 0.15 15.86 5.06
N VAL A 481 0.79 15.46 3.96
CA VAL A 481 1.84 14.44 4.00
C VAL A 481 2.93 14.99 4.93
N PRO A 482 3.29 14.31 6.04
CA PRO A 482 4.30 14.81 6.95
C PRO A 482 5.59 15.13 6.18
N GLN A 483 6.02 16.39 6.23
CA GLN A 483 7.18 16.87 5.47
C GLN A 483 8.50 16.24 5.93
N ASP A 484 8.50 15.66 7.14
CA ASP A 484 9.56 14.80 7.63
C ASP A 484 9.17 13.35 7.40
N GLY A 485 9.93 12.65 6.55
CA GLY A 485 9.69 11.25 6.23
C GLY A 485 9.57 10.35 7.47
N PRO A 486 9.11 9.10 7.30
CA PRO A 486 8.79 8.18 8.40
C PRO A 486 9.92 7.93 9.40
N ALA A 487 11.17 8.29 9.08
CA ALA A 487 12.31 8.19 9.99
C ALA A 487 12.26 9.16 11.19
N VAL A 488 11.66 10.35 11.05
CA VAL A 488 11.66 11.37 12.12
C VAL A 488 10.40 11.27 12.98
N ALA A 489 9.22 11.11 12.36
CA ALA A 489 7.96 10.89 13.07
C ALA A 489 8.01 9.63 13.96
N THR A 490 8.58 8.52 13.44
CA THR A 490 8.75 7.31 14.26
C THR A 490 9.80 7.47 15.35
N ALA A 491 10.81 8.32 15.20
CA ALA A 491 11.82 8.53 16.24
C ALA A 491 11.26 9.37 17.41
N VAL A 492 10.43 10.37 17.12
CA VAL A 492 9.77 11.20 18.13
C VAL A 492 8.69 10.39 18.86
N GLU A 493 7.81 9.70 18.13
CA GLU A 493 6.79 8.82 18.73
C GLU A 493 7.39 7.64 19.50
N ARG A 494 8.49 7.05 19.02
CA ARG A 494 9.17 5.98 19.76
C ARG A 494 9.84 6.52 21.02
N ARG A 495 10.40 7.72 21.01
CA ARG A 495 10.96 8.33 22.23
C ARG A 495 9.88 8.64 23.26
N THR A 496 8.74 9.18 22.85
CA THR A 496 7.63 9.48 23.76
C THR A 496 7.01 8.19 24.34
N LEU A 497 6.81 7.15 23.51
CA LEU A 497 6.32 5.84 23.96
C LEU A 497 7.31 5.08 24.87
N LEU A 498 8.61 5.27 24.67
CA LEU A 498 9.63 4.69 25.54
C LEU A 498 9.67 5.39 26.91
N LEU A 499 9.59 6.72 26.92
CA LEU A 499 9.55 7.52 28.16
C LEU A 499 8.29 7.20 28.98
N SER A 500 7.12 7.12 28.33
CA SER A 500 5.87 6.77 29.01
C SER A 500 5.91 5.35 29.62
N SER A 501 6.52 4.39 28.92
CA SER A 501 6.67 3.02 29.45
C SER A 501 7.63 2.94 30.65
N VAL A 502 8.72 3.72 30.68
CA VAL A 502 9.60 3.79 31.86
C VAL A 502 8.87 4.45 33.03
N ALA A 503 8.17 5.55 32.79
CA ALA A 503 7.39 6.25 33.81
C ALA A 503 6.32 5.33 34.44
N LEU A 504 5.55 4.61 33.62
CA LEU A 504 4.54 3.66 34.10
C LEU A 504 5.14 2.57 34.99
N ARG A 505 6.33 2.05 34.66
CA ARG A 505 7.00 1.03 35.49
C ARG A 505 7.50 1.58 36.82
N VAL A 506 7.99 2.82 36.84
CA VAL A 506 8.38 3.49 38.09
C VAL A 506 7.15 3.70 38.96
N VAL A 507 6.04 4.16 38.37
CA VAL A 507 4.75 4.33 39.05
C VAL A 507 4.26 2.99 39.62
N THR A 508 4.27 1.91 38.84
CA THR A 508 3.92 0.56 39.34
C THR A 508 4.80 0.13 40.52
N ALA A 509 6.12 0.34 40.44
CA ALA A 509 7.03 0.00 41.53
C ALA A 509 6.71 0.77 42.83
N VAL A 510 6.47 2.08 42.73
CA VAL A 510 6.14 2.93 43.88
C VAL A 510 4.80 2.52 44.49
N LEU A 511 3.77 2.30 43.67
CA LEU A 511 2.44 1.91 44.13
C LEU A 511 2.46 0.53 44.81
N SER A 512 3.17 -0.44 44.24
CA SER A 512 3.33 -1.76 44.85
C SER A 512 4.16 -1.73 46.13
N LEU A 513 5.17 -0.85 46.21
CA LEU A 513 5.95 -0.64 47.44
C LEU A 513 5.08 -0.02 48.55
N LEU A 514 4.27 0.99 48.23
CA LEU A 514 3.34 1.61 49.17
C LEU A 514 2.29 0.60 49.66
N ALA A 515 1.69 -0.19 48.75
CA ALA A 515 0.76 -1.23 49.11
C ALA A 515 1.39 -2.26 50.07
N PHE A 516 2.61 -2.72 49.75
CA PHE A 516 3.39 -3.61 50.62
C PHE A 516 3.66 -2.98 51.99
N SER A 517 4.21 -1.76 52.04
CA SER A 517 4.58 -1.08 53.30
C SER A 517 3.37 -0.85 54.20
N ILE A 518 2.22 -0.49 53.63
CA ILE A 518 0.99 -0.26 54.40
C ILE A 518 0.43 -1.60 54.92
N MET A 519 0.41 -2.68 54.12
CA MET A 519 -0.03 -4.00 54.59
C MET A 519 0.90 -4.60 55.64
N ALA A 520 2.22 -4.37 55.51
CA ALA A 520 3.22 -4.83 56.48
C ALA A 520 3.18 -4.02 57.78
N SER A 521 2.85 -2.73 57.70
CA SER A 521 2.69 -1.84 58.86
C SER A 521 1.33 -2.01 59.58
N ALA A 522 0.39 -2.73 58.98
CA ALA A 522 -0.91 -3.04 59.59
C ALA A 522 -0.76 -4.14 60.66
N ARG A 523 -0.04 -3.83 61.75
CA ARG A 523 0.04 -4.65 62.97
C ARG A 523 -0.57 -3.88 64.14
N THR A 524 -1.51 -4.50 64.86
CA THR A 524 -2.04 -3.98 66.14
C THR A 524 -1.69 -4.96 67.26
N SER A 525 -1.75 -4.52 68.53
CA SER A 525 -1.38 -5.34 69.70
C SER A 525 -2.20 -6.64 69.86
N ALA A 526 -3.30 -6.80 69.12
CA ALA A 526 -4.14 -8.00 69.12
C ALA A 526 -4.14 -8.78 67.78
N TRP A 527 -3.75 -8.18 66.65
CA TRP A 527 -3.92 -8.78 65.30
C TRP A 527 -2.78 -8.44 64.34
N ASP A 528 -2.32 -9.43 63.57
CA ASP A 528 -1.22 -9.33 62.60
C ASP A 528 -1.69 -9.79 61.21
N SER A 529 -1.46 -8.97 60.18
CA SER A 529 -1.75 -9.30 58.78
C SER A 529 -1.00 -10.54 58.31
N GLY A 530 0.11 -10.90 58.97
CA GLY A 530 0.85 -12.14 58.73
C GLY A 530 0.13 -13.44 59.14
N ARG A 531 -1.00 -13.36 59.88
CA ARG A 531 -1.76 -14.56 60.28
C ARG A 531 -2.75 -15.07 59.22
N TYR A 532 -3.04 -14.28 58.18
CA TYR A 532 -4.01 -14.64 57.15
C TYR A 532 -3.33 -14.89 55.80
N GLU A 533 -3.63 -16.03 55.19
CA GLU A 533 -3.06 -16.44 53.90
C GLU A 533 -3.37 -15.43 52.78
N THR A 534 -4.56 -14.83 52.77
CA THR A 534 -4.98 -13.85 51.76
C THR A 534 -4.15 -12.56 51.82
N TYR A 535 -3.80 -12.08 53.01
CA TYR A 535 -2.95 -10.89 53.16
C TYR A 535 -1.49 -11.21 52.87
N ARG A 536 -1.00 -12.39 53.26
CA ARG A 536 0.35 -12.86 52.88
C ARG A 536 0.50 -12.98 51.36
N TYR A 537 -0.52 -13.46 50.67
CA TYR A 537 -0.57 -13.53 49.22
C TYR A 537 -0.48 -12.13 48.59
N ALA A 538 -1.28 -11.16 49.06
CA ALA A 538 -1.22 -9.78 48.58
C ALA A 538 0.12 -9.08 48.84
N ILE A 539 0.73 -9.31 50.00
CA ILE A 539 2.07 -8.83 50.34
C ILE A 539 3.11 -9.44 49.39
N GLY A 540 3.09 -10.76 49.20
CA GLY A 540 4.05 -11.47 48.34
C GLY A 540 3.98 -11.00 46.89
N VAL A 541 2.78 -10.87 46.33
CA VAL A 541 2.60 -10.41 44.94
C VAL A 541 3.09 -8.98 44.76
N ASN A 542 2.80 -8.06 45.70
CA ASN A 542 3.27 -6.68 45.61
C ASN A 542 4.80 -6.57 45.66
N VAL A 543 5.49 -7.42 46.45
CA VAL A 543 6.96 -7.48 46.47
C VAL A 543 7.51 -7.94 45.12
N VAL A 544 6.94 -9.01 44.54
CA VAL A 544 7.36 -9.54 43.23
C VAL A 544 7.16 -8.50 42.12
N VAL A 545 5.99 -7.84 42.08
CA VAL A 545 5.68 -6.80 41.09
C VAL A 545 6.60 -5.59 41.24
N CYS A 546 6.88 -5.16 42.47
CA CYS A 546 7.80 -4.06 42.74
C CYS A 546 9.20 -4.37 42.22
N PHE A 547 9.77 -5.52 42.60
CA PHE A 547 11.10 -5.93 42.17
C PHE A 547 11.20 -6.07 40.65
N TYR A 548 10.22 -6.72 40.03
CA TYR A 548 10.16 -6.86 38.57
C TYR A 548 10.12 -5.51 37.86
N SER A 549 9.29 -4.57 38.34
CA SER A 549 9.14 -3.25 37.74
C SER A 549 10.43 -2.42 37.83
N ILE A 550 11.16 -2.49 38.96
CA ILE A 550 12.46 -1.84 39.14
C ILE A 550 13.52 -2.43 38.19
N VAL A 551 13.61 -3.75 38.09
CA VAL A 551 14.57 -4.42 37.21
C VAL A 551 14.31 -4.05 35.75
N GLN A 552 13.04 -4.04 35.32
CA GLN A 552 12.67 -3.67 33.95
C GLN A 552 12.91 -2.19 33.64
N ALA A 553 12.57 -1.28 34.56
CA ALA A 553 12.84 0.15 34.39
C ALA A 553 14.35 0.41 34.26
N SER A 554 15.15 -0.19 35.14
CA SER A 554 16.62 -0.10 35.12
C SER A 554 17.22 -0.65 33.83
N ALA A 555 16.71 -1.80 33.36
CA ALA A 555 17.15 -2.38 32.09
C ALA A 555 16.79 -1.50 30.88
N LYS A 556 15.64 -0.82 30.89
CA LYS A 556 15.25 0.12 29.82
C LYS A 556 16.12 1.39 29.84
N ILE A 557 16.33 1.99 31.02
CA ILE A 557 17.19 3.18 31.20
C ILE A 557 18.64 2.88 30.79
N ARG A 558 19.19 1.75 31.22
CA ARG A 558 20.57 1.35 30.90
C ARG A 558 20.79 1.18 29.39
N ARG A 559 19.80 0.65 28.66
CA ARG A 559 19.87 0.53 27.19
C ARG A 559 19.85 1.88 26.49
N GLN A 560 19.16 2.86 27.07
CA GLN A 560 19.11 4.21 26.50
C GLN A 560 20.45 4.94 26.67
N LEU A 561 21.13 4.69 27.79
CA LEU A 561 22.44 5.30 28.08
C LEU A 561 23.61 4.58 27.36
N TRP A 562 23.50 3.27 27.13
CA TRP A 562 24.53 2.47 26.42
C TRP A 562 23.93 1.58 25.32
N PRO A 563 23.76 2.12 24.09
CA PRO A 563 23.14 1.39 22.97
C PRO A 563 24.00 0.27 22.37
N SER A 564 25.32 0.35 22.50
CA SER A 564 26.29 -0.51 21.80
C SER A 564 26.49 -1.89 22.41
N SER A 565 25.97 -2.13 23.63
CA SER A 565 26.39 -3.27 24.46
C SER A 565 25.40 -4.43 24.50
N MET A 566 24.15 -4.28 24.04
CA MET A 566 23.12 -5.29 24.28
C MET A 566 21.95 -5.26 23.26
N PRO A 567 22.06 -5.94 22.10
CA PRO A 567 20.91 -6.19 21.23
C PRO A 567 19.92 -7.14 21.93
N ARG A 568 18.62 -6.88 21.78
CA ARG A 568 17.56 -7.73 22.36
C ARG A 568 17.10 -8.76 21.34
N SER A 569 17.06 -10.04 21.72
CA SER A 569 16.35 -11.07 20.95
C SER A 569 14.83 -10.85 21.02
N ILE A 570 14.13 -11.19 19.94
CA ILE A 570 12.65 -11.18 19.84
C ILE A 570 12.00 -11.96 21.00
N SER A 571 12.62 -13.07 21.42
CA SER A 571 12.19 -13.88 22.57
C SER A 571 12.07 -13.06 23.89
N SER A 572 12.91 -12.04 24.07
CA SER A 572 12.86 -11.20 25.26
C SER A 572 11.64 -10.26 25.31
N TYR A 573 11.04 -9.94 24.15
CA TYR A 573 9.80 -9.16 24.09
C TYR A 573 8.60 -10.03 24.47
N TYR A 574 8.51 -11.24 23.92
CA TYR A 574 7.50 -12.23 24.30
C TYR A 574 7.56 -12.55 25.79
N CYS A 575 8.76 -12.76 26.35
CA CYS A 575 8.94 -13.01 27.77
C CYS A 575 8.47 -11.81 28.63
N SER A 576 8.76 -10.57 28.23
CA SER A 576 8.27 -9.40 28.97
C SER A 576 6.76 -9.21 28.88
N LEU A 577 6.15 -9.51 27.72
CA LEU A 577 4.70 -9.42 27.55
C LEU A 577 3.99 -10.48 28.40
N PHE A 578 4.49 -11.72 28.37
CA PHE A 578 3.97 -12.82 29.18
C PHE A 578 4.05 -12.52 30.68
N LEU A 579 5.21 -12.05 31.15
CA LEU A 579 5.39 -11.68 32.56
C LEU A 579 4.54 -10.48 32.97
N ASP A 580 4.40 -9.45 32.12
CA ASP A 580 3.53 -8.31 32.41
C ASP A 580 2.05 -8.76 32.57
N GLN A 581 1.57 -9.70 31.75
CA GLN A 581 0.21 -10.26 31.84
C GLN A 581 0.00 -11.13 33.09
N VAL A 582 0.93 -12.06 33.36
CA VAL A 582 0.85 -12.94 34.53
C VAL A 582 0.88 -12.14 35.83
N LEU A 583 1.77 -11.14 35.93
CA LEU A 583 1.89 -10.30 37.11
C LEU A 583 0.68 -9.37 37.29
N ALA A 584 0.09 -8.86 36.20
CA ALA A 584 -1.16 -8.10 36.29
C ALA A 584 -2.30 -8.97 36.82
N TYR A 585 -2.42 -10.21 36.33
CA TYR A 585 -3.42 -11.18 36.82
C TYR A 585 -3.22 -11.52 38.31
N LEU A 586 -1.99 -11.81 38.72
CA LEU A 586 -1.68 -12.09 40.13
C LEU A 586 -2.00 -10.88 41.01
N LEU A 587 -1.68 -9.67 40.56
CA LEU A 587 -1.89 -8.45 41.34
C LEU A 587 -3.38 -8.13 41.53
N ILE A 588 -4.21 -8.27 40.49
CA ILE A 588 -5.66 -8.08 40.62
C ILE A 588 -6.31 -9.20 41.45
N SER A 589 -5.88 -10.45 41.27
CA SER A 589 -6.34 -11.61 42.05
C SER A 589 -6.04 -11.42 43.55
N ALA A 590 -4.80 -11.04 43.89
CA ALA A 590 -4.39 -10.85 45.27
C ALA A 590 -5.08 -9.63 45.92
N SER A 591 -5.28 -8.55 45.15
CA SER A 591 -6.02 -7.36 45.62
C SER A 591 -7.48 -7.70 45.91
N SER A 592 -8.13 -8.48 45.04
CA SER A 592 -9.50 -8.95 45.23
C SER A 592 -9.65 -9.88 46.45
N ALA A 593 -8.71 -10.83 46.64
CA ALA A 593 -8.69 -11.72 47.79
C ALA A 593 -8.48 -10.97 49.13
N ALA A 594 -7.63 -9.94 49.13
CA ALA A 594 -7.46 -9.07 50.29
C ALA A 594 -8.70 -8.21 50.56
N ALA A 595 -9.33 -7.66 49.50
CA ALA A 595 -10.53 -6.84 49.60
C ALA A 595 -11.74 -7.60 50.16
N SER A 596 -12.01 -8.80 49.63
CA SER A 596 -13.13 -9.65 50.04
C SER A 596 -12.99 -10.08 51.49
N ARG A 597 -11.77 -10.44 51.91
CA ARG A 597 -11.48 -10.78 53.31
C ARG A 597 -11.66 -9.59 54.24
N ASN A 598 -11.20 -8.40 53.83
CA ASN A 598 -11.36 -7.17 54.60
C ASN A 598 -12.83 -6.77 54.73
N HIS A 599 -13.63 -6.97 53.68
CA HIS A 599 -15.08 -6.74 53.72
C HIS A 599 -15.80 -7.69 54.70
N LEU A 600 -15.47 -8.99 54.66
CA LEU A 600 -15.97 -10.00 55.60
C LEU A 600 -15.57 -9.70 57.05
N TRP A 601 -14.38 -9.14 57.24
CA TRP A 601 -13.90 -8.73 58.56
C TRP A 601 -14.69 -7.53 59.10
N ALA A 602 -14.81 -6.48 58.28
CA ALA A 602 -15.53 -5.27 58.63
C ALA A 602 -17.03 -5.53 58.92
N SER A 603 -17.65 -6.49 58.22
CA SER A 603 -19.05 -6.86 58.45
C SER A 603 -19.27 -7.65 59.74
N ARG A 604 -18.28 -8.44 60.19
CA ARG A 604 -18.39 -9.27 61.41
C ARG A 604 -17.94 -8.57 62.68
N TYR A 605 -16.94 -7.69 62.60
CA TYR A 605 -16.27 -7.11 63.76
C TYR A 605 -16.30 -5.57 63.79
N GLY A 606 -16.92 -4.92 62.81
CA GLY A 606 -16.93 -3.46 62.67
C GLY A 606 -15.69 -2.90 61.96
N LYS A 607 -15.72 -1.61 61.61
CA LYS A 607 -14.59 -0.90 60.97
C LYS A 607 -13.60 -0.42 62.02
N ASP A 608 -12.36 -0.87 61.93
CA ASP A 608 -11.25 -0.42 62.77
C ASP A 608 -10.11 0.20 61.94
N GLN A 609 -9.07 0.68 62.63
CA GLN A 609 -7.90 1.29 61.99
C GLN A 609 -7.12 0.30 61.12
N PHE A 610 -7.20 -1.00 61.42
CA PHE A 610 -6.58 -2.08 60.63
C PHE A 610 -7.30 -2.24 59.28
N ASN A 611 -8.63 -2.33 59.27
CA ASN A 611 -9.44 -2.42 58.04
C ASN A 611 -9.23 -1.21 57.12
N SER A 612 -9.08 -0.01 57.69
CA SER A 612 -8.79 1.21 56.93
C SER A 612 -7.44 1.12 56.22
N LYS A 613 -6.38 0.71 56.93
CA LYS A 613 -5.04 0.51 56.35
C LYS A 613 -5.04 -0.54 55.23
N ILE A 614 -5.75 -1.66 55.42
CA ILE A 614 -5.86 -2.71 54.40
C ILE A 614 -6.61 -2.20 53.16
N ASN A 615 -7.72 -1.46 53.33
CA ASN A 615 -8.44 -0.87 52.20
C ASN A 615 -7.56 0.08 51.39
N VAL A 616 -6.82 0.97 52.07
CA VAL A 616 -5.90 1.90 51.40
C VAL A 616 -4.80 1.14 50.63
N ALA A 617 -4.25 0.08 51.20
CA ALA A 617 -3.24 -0.72 50.52
C ALA A 617 -3.79 -1.50 49.30
N VAL A 618 -5.01 -2.01 49.39
CA VAL A 618 -5.71 -2.64 48.26
C VAL A 618 -5.91 -1.64 47.12
N TRP A 619 -6.27 -0.39 47.42
CA TRP A 619 -6.38 0.67 46.42
C TRP A 619 -5.05 0.97 45.70
N PHE A 620 -3.94 1.07 46.45
CA PHE A 620 -2.62 1.23 45.83
C PHE A 620 -2.22 0.04 44.96
N SER A 621 -2.50 -1.19 45.41
CA SER A 621 -2.27 -2.41 44.65
C SER A 621 -3.10 -2.45 43.34
N PHE A 622 -4.35 -1.99 43.39
CA PHE A 622 -5.22 -1.86 42.22
C PHE A 622 -4.74 -0.79 41.22
N LEU A 623 -4.31 0.37 41.71
CA LEU A 623 -3.70 1.40 40.86
C LEU A 623 -2.39 0.90 40.21
N GLY A 624 -1.60 0.12 40.95
CA GLY A 624 -0.42 -0.56 40.42
C GLY A 624 -0.75 -1.52 39.28
N PHE A 625 -1.87 -2.25 39.39
CA PHE A 625 -2.41 -3.11 38.32
C PHE A 625 -2.79 -2.33 37.07
N LEU A 626 -3.46 -1.17 37.19
CA LEU A 626 -3.82 -0.34 36.04
C LEU A 626 -2.57 0.16 35.31
N ALA A 627 -1.57 0.63 36.06
CA ALA A 627 -0.30 1.08 35.48
C ALA A 627 0.45 -0.07 34.78
N LEU A 628 0.48 -1.27 35.37
CA LEU A 628 1.11 -2.44 34.79
C LEU A 628 0.37 -2.92 33.53
N SER A 629 -0.96 -2.88 33.52
CA SER A 629 -1.80 -3.26 32.39
C SER A 629 -1.66 -2.29 31.21
N ALA A 630 -1.63 -0.98 31.48
CA ALA A 630 -1.32 0.03 30.46
C ALA A 630 0.07 -0.21 29.85
N ASN A 631 1.05 -0.58 30.67
CA ASN A 631 2.38 -0.91 30.19
C ASN A 631 2.44 -2.24 29.39
N ALA A 632 1.57 -3.21 29.69
CA ALA A 632 1.39 -4.42 28.89
C ALA A 632 0.84 -4.09 27.49
N LEU A 633 -0.14 -3.17 27.39
CA LEU A 633 -0.67 -2.67 26.12
C LEU A 633 0.40 -1.95 25.29
N ILE A 634 1.22 -1.10 25.91
CA ILE A 634 2.35 -0.44 25.24
C ILE A 634 3.39 -1.48 24.76
N SER A 635 3.63 -2.53 25.54
CA SER A 635 4.55 -3.61 25.17
C SER A 635 3.99 -4.45 24.01
N MET A 636 2.68 -4.65 23.97
CA MET A 636 1.95 -5.30 22.88
C MET A 636 2.00 -4.46 21.60
N ALA A 637 1.70 -3.17 21.66
CA ALA A 637 1.82 -2.25 20.53
C ALA A 637 3.26 -2.20 19.98
N ASN A 638 4.27 -2.18 20.87
CA ASN A 638 5.67 -2.23 20.46
C ASN A 638 6.06 -3.56 19.80
N LEU A 639 5.51 -4.68 20.26
CA LEU A 639 5.71 -5.99 19.64
C LEU A 639 5.10 -6.01 18.24
N PHE A 640 3.86 -5.56 18.08
CA PHE A 640 3.18 -5.46 16.78
C PHE A 640 3.77 -4.42 15.82
N SER A 641 4.49 -3.42 16.32
CA SER A 641 5.22 -2.45 15.49
C SER A 641 6.58 -2.95 14.99
N ARG A 642 7.03 -4.12 15.47
CA ARG A 642 8.34 -4.73 15.21
C ARG A 642 8.25 -6.10 14.53
N ILE A 643 7.13 -6.79 14.72
CA ILE A 643 6.58 -7.78 13.79
C ILE A 643 6.12 -7.00 12.56
#